data_AF-A0A0D3EYK7-F1
#
_entry.id   AF-A0A0D3EYK7-F1
#
_cell.length_a   1.000
_cell.length_b   1.000
_cell.length_c   1.000
_cell.angle_alpha   90.00
_cell.angle_beta   90.00
_cell.angle_gamma   90.00
#
_symmetry.space_group_name_H-M   'P 1'
#
loop_
_entity.id
_entity.type
_entity.pdbx_description
1 polymer ?
#
loop_
_entity_poly.entity_id
_entity_poly.type
_entity_poly.pdbx_seq_one_letter_code
_entity_poly.pdbx_strand_id
1 'polypeptide(L)'
;MRALVASSALLRRSAARANLSGAGFCNGAPPVSSPLRRFPLQNWINDRFCWFLSKSCSMSTSVDVQLDYETDPPLDGVKVLEKESTLSVAVSQLASDFDRESNLCLERFSRTRRTPVISTGSLKLDIALGIGGLPKGRMVELFGKEASGKTTLALHVVKEAQKKGGCCAYIDAENAFNPSVAEAIGVNVEKLLIAQPDSAENSLSIVNTLVGGSIDVVVVDSVAALIPRCELEGEIYMNSEDVQSRLMTRALRKIQHTLSRSETLIIFVNQVRTKLSSNQTPGIFKEVACGGNALGFYAAVRMRTSRRELRYNEAQATGIGISVQIIKNKLAPATLKEAGIDIRFGKGICYESEILELASSLGVIMKDDSGYWINGEFLPNKAEAEKFLRENAAVADEICGTMRRQFFESLRLEIPSSVTIKASLQRCIFLHPDRVQVQQIKLVAAEDVYARRSALAIAAFASFPSGVRSIGVCYGMNGDGLPSRSDVVQLYKSNGIGAMRIYSADREALDALRGSGIDLALDVGDRNDVGQIAASADSWVQDNVKAYYPDKYIVVGNELTGTGDAASILPAMQNVQAALASAGLADSIKVTTAIKMDTLAASSPPSAGVFTNPSVMEPIVRFLAGNGAPLLANVYPYFAYRDSQDIDLSYALFQPSSTTVSDPNGGGLSYTNLFDAMVDAVRAAVEKVSGGGSSVVDVVVSESGWPSDGGKGATVENARAYNQNLIDHVAQGTPKKPGQMEVYVFAMFNENRKEGDATEKKFGLFNPDKTPVYPITF
;
A
#
# COMPACT_ATOMS: atom_id res chain seq x y z
N MET A 1 59.43 -36.53 9.91
CA MET A 1 58.84 -35.60 10.91
C MET A 1 57.32 -35.87 10.92
N ARG A 2 56.57 -36.05 12.03
CA ARG A 2 56.45 -35.32 13.33
C ARG A 2 56.01 -33.86 13.13
N ALA A 3 55.11 -33.23 13.91
CA ALA A 3 54.11 -33.63 14.94
C ALA A 3 53.19 -32.39 15.17
N LEU A 4 52.11 -32.31 15.98
CA LEU A 4 51.41 -33.16 16.99
C LEU A 4 49.91 -33.33 16.57
N VAL A 5 49.01 -34.14 17.13
CA VAL A 5 48.87 -34.94 18.38
C VAL A 5 48.08 -34.29 19.54
N ALA A 6 46.81 -34.70 19.70
CA ALA A 6 46.10 -35.05 20.94
C ALA A 6 44.84 -35.86 20.53
N SER A 7 44.67 -37.16 20.84
CA SER A 7 44.37 -37.81 22.15
C SER A 7 42.93 -37.56 22.63
N SER A 8 42.13 -38.54 23.07
CA SER A 8 42.22 -40.02 23.13
C SER A 8 40.80 -40.57 23.47
N ALA A 9 40.26 -41.63 22.88
CA ALA A 9 40.53 -43.07 23.14
C ALA A 9 40.23 -43.48 24.61
N LEU A 10 39.59 -44.61 24.94
CA LEU A 10 39.00 -45.73 24.16
C LEU A 10 37.49 -45.89 24.58
N LEU A 11 36.71 -46.98 24.42
CA LEU A 11 36.91 -48.39 24.00
C LEU A 11 35.60 -48.95 23.37
N ARG A 12 35.42 -50.28 23.35
CA ARG A 12 34.30 -51.05 22.75
C ARG A 12 34.09 -52.38 23.48
N ARG A 13 32.91 -53.00 23.31
CA ARG A 13 32.67 -54.42 22.94
C ARG A 13 31.18 -54.55 22.54
N SER A 14 30.75 -55.17 21.43
CA SER A 14 30.88 -56.57 20.94
C SER A 14 30.02 -57.56 21.75
N ALA A 15 29.34 -58.59 21.21
CA ALA A 15 29.00 -59.04 19.83
C ALA A 15 28.12 -60.35 19.94
N ALA A 16 27.39 -60.91 18.95
CA ALA A 16 26.75 -60.47 17.69
C ALA A 16 26.02 -61.70 17.03
N ARG A 17 25.51 -61.55 15.78
CA ARG A 17 25.13 -62.60 14.76
C ARG A 17 23.73 -63.28 14.78
N ALA A 18 23.33 -63.68 13.55
CA ALA A 18 22.35 -64.72 13.14
C ALA A 18 20.83 -64.44 13.34
N ASN A 19 19.89 -64.98 12.54
CA ASN A 19 19.80 -65.32 11.08
C ASN A 19 18.34 -65.78 10.75
N LEU A 20 18.03 -66.08 9.46
CA LEU A 20 16.74 -66.51 8.84
C LEU A 20 15.90 -65.33 8.29
N SER A 21 15.53 -65.17 7.00
CA SER A 21 14.95 -66.05 5.94
C SER A 21 13.49 -66.46 6.20
N GLY A 22 12.54 -66.40 5.25
CA GLY A 22 12.56 -65.98 3.83
C GLY A 22 11.40 -66.63 3.03
N ALA A 23 11.02 -66.09 1.86
CA ALA A 23 9.90 -66.51 0.99
C ALA A 23 8.46 -66.33 1.57
N GLY A 24 7.36 -66.35 0.78
CA GLY A 24 7.22 -66.23 -0.68
C GLY A 24 5.91 -66.80 -1.28
N PHE A 25 5.22 -65.97 -2.09
CA PHE A 25 4.19 -66.28 -3.12
C PHE A 25 2.80 -66.91 -2.78
N CYS A 26 1.76 -66.19 -3.24
CA CYS A 26 0.46 -66.57 -3.84
C CYS A 26 -0.33 -67.84 -3.43
N ASN A 27 -1.60 -67.66 -3.01
CA ASN A 27 -2.82 -67.89 -3.83
C ASN A 27 -4.13 -67.87 -3.01
N GLY A 28 -5.28 -67.58 -3.66
CA GLY A 28 -6.58 -68.14 -3.27
C GLY A 28 -7.69 -67.21 -2.71
N ALA A 29 -8.83 -67.20 -3.41
CA ALA A 29 -10.21 -67.00 -2.93
C ALA A 29 -11.07 -68.11 -3.60
N PRO A 30 -12.37 -68.35 -3.30
CA PRO A 30 -13.36 -67.70 -2.40
C PRO A 30 -13.92 -68.76 -1.38
N PRO A 31 -15.24 -68.96 -1.04
CA PRO A 31 -16.45 -68.11 -1.04
C PRO A 31 -17.36 -68.16 0.24
N VAL A 32 -18.24 -67.14 0.36
CA VAL A 32 -19.69 -67.16 0.76
C VAL A 32 -20.24 -68.20 1.76
N SER A 33 -20.86 -67.73 2.87
CA SER A 33 -22.29 -67.98 3.20
C SER A 33 -22.76 -67.28 4.50
N SER A 34 -24.08 -67.18 4.70
CA SER A 34 -24.76 -66.51 5.84
C SER A 34 -25.78 -67.44 6.53
N PRO A 35 -26.33 -67.06 7.70
CA PRO A 35 -27.80 -66.84 7.80
C PRO A 35 -28.20 -65.68 8.77
N LEU A 36 -28.99 -64.69 8.35
CA LEU A 36 -30.48 -64.64 8.24
C LEU A 36 -31.28 -64.46 9.55
N ARG A 37 -31.94 -63.28 9.69
CA ARG A 37 -33.35 -63.00 10.10
C ARG A 37 -33.48 -61.55 10.59
N ARG A 38 -34.60 -60.80 10.45
CA ARG A 38 -35.70 -60.75 9.46
C ARG A 38 -36.52 -59.45 9.74
N PHE A 39 -37.03 -58.78 8.69
CA PHE A 39 -38.08 -57.72 8.75
C PHE A 39 -39.40 -58.25 9.39
N PRO A 40 -40.45 -57.45 9.77
CA PRO A 40 -40.98 -56.33 8.95
C PRO A 40 -41.87 -55.16 9.55
N LEU A 41 -42.15 -54.17 8.68
CA LEU A 41 -43.45 -53.48 8.38
C LEU A 41 -44.20 -52.48 9.33
N GLN A 42 -44.39 -51.26 8.77
CA GLN A 42 -45.67 -50.52 8.53
C GLN A 42 -46.29 -49.49 9.53
N ASN A 43 -46.35 -48.24 9.02
CA ASN A 43 -47.29 -47.09 9.16
C ASN A 43 -48.25 -46.91 10.36
N TRP A 44 -48.41 -45.62 10.75
CA TRP A 44 -49.73 -44.98 10.89
C TRP A 44 -49.76 -43.60 10.19
N ILE A 45 -50.95 -43.09 9.86
CA ILE A 45 -51.19 -42.07 8.79
C ILE A 45 -52.45 -41.21 9.09
N ASN A 46 -52.50 -39.99 8.49
CA ASN A 46 -53.60 -38.98 8.42
C ASN A 46 -53.54 -37.85 9.48
N ASP A 47 -54.13 -36.67 9.25
CA ASP A 47 -54.97 -36.15 8.13
C ASP A 47 -54.18 -35.19 7.18
N ARG A 48 -54.49 -34.92 5.89
CA ARG A 48 -55.73 -34.78 5.08
C ARG A 48 -56.46 -33.44 5.27
N PHE A 49 -57.11 -32.80 4.28
CA PHE A 49 -57.33 -33.01 2.82
C PHE A 49 -57.49 -31.60 2.16
N CYS A 50 -57.52 -31.31 0.85
CA CYS A 50 -57.96 -31.98 -0.40
C CYS A 50 -56.90 -31.77 -1.53
N TRP A 51 -56.69 -32.63 -2.55
CA TRP A 51 -57.57 -33.07 -3.68
C TRP A 51 -57.85 -31.96 -4.74
N PHE A 52 -57.62 -32.13 -6.06
CA PHE A 52 -56.99 -33.25 -6.83
C PHE A 52 -56.69 -32.91 -8.32
N LEU A 53 -55.95 -33.80 -9.01
CA LEU A 53 -55.64 -33.90 -10.47
C LEU A 53 -54.59 -32.94 -11.09
N SER A 54 -53.78 -33.32 -12.11
CA SER A 54 -53.27 -34.63 -12.60
C SER A 54 -52.31 -34.47 -13.81
N LYS A 55 -51.02 -34.89 -13.69
CA LYS A 55 -50.05 -35.17 -14.79
C LYS A 55 -49.61 -33.99 -15.70
N SER A 56 -48.40 -33.91 -16.27
CA SER A 56 -47.13 -34.64 -16.02
C SER A 56 -45.91 -33.94 -16.68
N CYS A 57 -44.77 -33.96 -15.98
CA CYS A 57 -43.37 -33.92 -16.48
C CYS A 57 -42.69 -32.62 -16.98
N SER A 58 -41.35 -32.67 -16.93
CA SER A 58 -40.30 -31.84 -17.56
C SER A 58 -40.18 -30.32 -17.28
N MET A 59 -39.11 -30.01 -16.53
CA MET A 59 -38.29 -28.78 -16.47
C MET A 59 -38.60 -27.59 -17.40
N SER A 60 -38.68 -26.39 -16.81
CA SER A 60 -37.63 -25.34 -16.95
C SER A 60 -37.83 -24.23 -15.90
N THR A 61 -36.80 -23.41 -15.68
CA THR A 61 -36.74 -22.38 -14.62
C THR A 61 -37.08 -20.98 -15.13
N SER A 62 -38.09 -20.33 -14.54
CA SER A 62 -38.27 -18.86 -14.60
C SER A 62 -39.25 -18.39 -13.52
N VAL A 63 -38.74 -17.77 -12.45
CA VAL A 63 -39.52 -16.84 -11.59
C VAL A 63 -38.59 -15.71 -11.16
N ASP A 64 -38.88 -14.56 -11.75
CA ASP A 64 -38.51 -13.17 -11.44
C ASP A 64 -37.69 -12.87 -10.17
N VAL A 65 -36.53 -12.23 -10.35
CA VAL A 65 -35.84 -11.45 -9.32
C VAL A 65 -36.32 -10.00 -9.43
N GLN A 66 -37.08 -9.55 -8.44
CA GLN A 66 -37.51 -8.15 -8.36
C GLN A 66 -36.36 -7.28 -7.83
N LEU A 67 -35.92 -6.32 -8.64
CA LEU A 67 -34.69 -5.54 -8.43
C LEU A 67 -35.03 -4.09 -8.04
N ASP A 68 -35.22 -3.88 -6.74
CA ASP A 68 -35.53 -2.56 -6.17
C ASP A 68 -34.25 -1.71 -6.05
N TYR A 69 -33.80 -1.16 -7.18
CA TYR A 69 -32.84 -0.05 -7.21
C TYR A 69 -33.56 1.27 -6.94
N GLU A 70 -33.42 1.84 -5.75
CA GLU A 70 -33.69 3.27 -5.56
C GLU A 70 -32.62 4.08 -6.31
N THR A 71 -33.02 4.72 -7.41
CA THR A 71 -32.19 5.71 -8.10
C THR A 71 -32.23 7.05 -7.38
N ASP A 72 -31.09 7.74 -7.29
CA ASP A 72 -31.02 9.12 -6.78
C ASP A 72 -32.10 10.01 -7.42
N PRO A 73 -32.81 10.84 -6.63
CA PRO A 73 -33.81 11.75 -7.17
C PRO A 73 -33.16 12.75 -8.14
N PRO A 74 -33.84 13.16 -9.23
CA PRO A 74 -33.26 14.06 -10.23
C PRO A 74 -32.70 15.34 -9.61
N LEU A 75 -31.47 15.68 -9.96
CA LEU A 75 -30.78 16.87 -9.44
C LEU A 75 -31.61 18.14 -9.67
N ASP A 76 -32.02 18.79 -8.57
CA ASP A 76 -32.55 20.15 -8.58
C ASP A 76 -31.55 21.08 -9.24
N GLY A 77 -31.81 21.49 -10.49
CA GLY A 77 -30.93 22.39 -11.23
C GLY A 77 -30.68 23.72 -10.49
N VAL A 78 -31.64 24.16 -9.67
CA VAL A 78 -31.50 25.31 -8.77
C VAL A 78 -30.37 25.09 -7.75
N LYS A 79 -30.34 23.94 -7.07
CA LYS A 79 -29.31 23.62 -6.05
C LYS A 79 -27.92 23.39 -6.66
N VAL A 80 -27.86 22.96 -7.92
CA VAL A 80 -26.59 22.88 -8.67
C VAL A 80 -26.06 24.29 -8.95
N LEU A 81 -26.91 25.17 -9.48
CA LEU A 81 -26.56 26.57 -9.77
C LEU A 81 -26.20 27.36 -8.49
N GLU A 82 -26.86 27.11 -7.36
CA GLU A 82 -26.49 27.71 -6.06
C GLU A 82 -25.10 27.27 -5.60
N LYS A 83 -24.74 25.99 -5.78
CA LYS A 83 -23.39 25.47 -5.47
C LYS A 83 -22.32 26.03 -6.40
N GLU A 84 -22.60 26.14 -7.70
CA GLU A 84 -21.68 26.77 -8.65
C GLU A 84 -21.49 28.27 -8.37
N SER A 85 -22.57 28.99 -8.04
CA SER A 85 -22.48 30.43 -7.72
C SER A 85 -21.68 30.67 -6.43
N THR A 86 -21.96 29.95 -5.34
CA THR A 86 -21.20 30.05 -4.09
C THR A 86 -19.73 29.65 -4.25
N LEU A 87 -19.43 28.58 -5.02
CA LEU A 87 -18.06 28.20 -5.36
C LEU A 87 -17.34 29.31 -6.15
N SER A 88 -18.01 29.93 -7.13
CA SER A 88 -17.42 31.01 -7.92
C SER A 88 -17.11 32.26 -7.10
N VAL A 89 -17.93 32.59 -6.10
CA VAL A 89 -17.68 33.71 -5.17
C VAL A 89 -16.47 33.43 -4.30
N ALA A 90 -16.40 32.25 -3.69
CA ALA A 90 -15.26 31.86 -2.85
C ALA A 90 -13.94 31.84 -3.66
N VAL A 91 -13.97 31.32 -4.88
CA VAL A 91 -12.79 31.31 -5.78
C VAL A 91 -12.43 32.71 -6.26
N SER A 92 -13.39 33.63 -6.41
CA SER A 92 -13.12 35.04 -6.74
C SER A 92 -12.48 35.80 -5.58
N GLN A 93 -12.89 35.53 -4.34
CA GLN A 93 -12.28 36.11 -3.13
C GLN A 93 -10.84 35.60 -2.94
N LEU A 94 -10.63 34.28 -3.09
CA LEU A 94 -9.27 33.72 -3.08
C LEU A 94 -8.42 34.29 -4.23
N ALA A 95 -8.98 34.53 -5.41
CA ALA A 95 -8.27 35.15 -6.53
C ALA A 95 -7.93 36.64 -6.35
N SER A 96 -8.48 37.34 -5.34
CA SER A 96 -8.03 38.69 -4.95
C SER A 96 -6.98 38.71 -3.84
N ASP A 97 -7.01 37.72 -2.94
CA ASP A 97 -6.09 37.64 -1.80
C ASP A 97 -4.73 37.02 -2.16
N PHE A 98 -4.68 36.27 -3.27
CA PHE A 98 -3.50 35.57 -3.74
C PHE A 98 -2.82 36.29 -4.93
N ASP A 99 -1.51 36.48 -4.83
CA ASP A 99 -0.69 37.20 -5.83
C ASP A 99 -0.77 36.56 -7.23
N ARG A 100 -0.45 37.31 -8.29
CA ARG A 100 -0.70 36.99 -9.71
C ARG A 100 0.00 35.72 -10.23
N GLU A 101 0.97 35.18 -9.49
CA GLU A 101 1.59 33.87 -9.72
C GLU A 101 0.80 32.68 -9.15
N SER A 102 -0.14 32.94 -8.26
CA SER A 102 -0.99 31.95 -7.62
C SER A 102 -2.00 31.45 -8.64
N ASN A 103 -1.75 30.28 -9.21
CA ASN A 103 -2.50 29.76 -10.36
C ASN A 103 -3.87 29.17 -9.96
N LEU A 104 -4.63 29.88 -9.12
CA LEU A 104 -6.02 29.61 -8.74
C LEU A 104 -6.94 29.99 -9.91
N CYS A 105 -7.20 29.02 -10.78
CA CYS A 105 -8.18 29.14 -11.85
C CYS A 105 -8.98 27.83 -11.95
N LEU A 106 -10.32 27.93 -11.96
CA LEU A 106 -11.20 26.76 -11.96
C LEU A 106 -10.99 25.87 -13.19
N GLU A 107 -10.79 26.45 -14.37
CA GLU A 107 -10.47 25.71 -15.61
C GLU A 107 -9.19 24.85 -15.50
N ARG A 108 -8.26 25.25 -14.62
CA ARG A 108 -7.00 24.55 -14.37
C ARG A 108 -7.16 23.32 -13.47
N PHE A 109 -8.34 23.11 -12.88
CA PHE A 109 -8.76 21.87 -12.21
C PHE A 109 -9.58 20.98 -13.14
N SER A 110 -10.52 21.53 -13.89
CA SER A 110 -11.45 20.76 -14.74
C SER A 110 -10.81 20.10 -15.98
N ARG A 111 -9.67 20.61 -16.46
CA ARG A 111 -8.91 19.96 -17.54
C ARG A 111 -7.94 18.90 -17.00
N THR A 112 -8.08 17.66 -17.48
CA THR A 112 -7.09 16.60 -17.31
C THR A 112 -5.73 17.02 -17.88
N ARG A 113 -4.83 17.46 -17.00
CA ARG A 113 -3.49 17.94 -17.38
C ARG A 113 -2.62 16.79 -17.87
N ARG A 114 -2.70 16.47 -19.17
CA ARG A 114 -1.69 15.67 -19.88
C ARG A 114 -0.36 16.42 -19.76
N THR A 115 0.47 16.00 -18.80
CA THR A 115 1.79 16.59 -18.56
C THR A 115 2.64 16.36 -19.80
N PRO A 116 3.35 17.37 -20.36
CA PRO A 116 4.12 17.17 -21.57
C PRO A 116 5.25 16.16 -21.35
N VAL A 117 5.51 15.32 -22.35
CA VAL A 117 6.43 14.17 -22.25
C VAL A 117 7.58 14.21 -23.26
N ILE A 118 8.72 13.67 -22.83
CA ILE A 118 9.90 13.43 -23.65
C ILE A 118 10.00 11.92 -23.90
N SER A 119 10.19 11.52 -25.16
CA SER A 119 10.32 10.12 -25.57
C SER A 119 11.56 9.49 -24.91
N THR A 120 11.46 8.21 -24.52
CA THR A 120 12.60 7.45 -24.00
C THR A 120 13.55 6.94 -25.09
N GLY A 121 13.21 7.14 -26.37
CA GLY A 121 13.89 6.51 -27.50
C GLY A 121 13.50 5.04 -27.72
N SER A 122 12.66 4.47 -26.87
CA SER A 122 12.00 3.17 -27.04
C SER A 122 10.48 3.38 -27.02
N LEU A 123 9.82 2.95 -28.09
CA LEU A 123 8.36 2.94 -28.17
C LEU A 123 7.77 1.89 -27.21
N LYS A 124 8.41 0.73 -27.04
CA LYS A 124 8.02 -0.29 -26.05
C LYS A 124 7.99 0.29 -24.63
N LEU A 125 8.99 1.09 -24.25
CA LEU A 125 9.03 1.74 -22.94
C LEU A 125 8.04 2.91 -22.83
N ASP A 126 7.91 3.74 -23.86
CA ASP A 126 6.91 4.82 -23.91
C ASP A 126 5.46 4.30 -23.77
N ILE A 127 5.16 3.13 -24.35
CA ILE A 127 3.90 2.39 -24.17
C ILE A 127 3.77 1.87 -22.73
N ALA A 128 4.79 1.22 -22.20
CA ALA A 128 4.77 0.69 -20.83
C ALA A 128 4.59 1.78 -19.76
N LEU A 129 5.11 3.00 -20.02
CA LEU A 129 4.90 4.18 -19.17
C LEU A 129 3.46 4.72 -19.20
N GLY A 130 2.61 4.26 -20.12
CA GLY A 130 1.19 4.64 -20.26
C GLY A 130 0.93 6.05 -20.76
N ILE A 131 1.89 6.97 -20.61
CA ILE A 131 1.80 8.39 -21.00
C ILE A 131 2.61 8.75 -22.26
N GLY A 132 3.29 7.79 -22.88
CA GLY A 132 4.04 8.00 -24.13
C GLY A 132 5.42 8.66 -23.96
N GLY A 133 6.01 8.62 -22.76
CA GLY A 133 7.34 9.13 -22.47
C GLY A 133 7.55 9.45 -20.98
N LEU A 134 8.63 10.18 -20.65
CA LEU A 134 8.92 10.69 -19.31
C LEU A 134 8.30 12.09 -19.10
N PRO A 135 7.68 12.37 -17.94
CA PRO A 135 6.95 13.61 -17.71
C PRO A 135 7.89 14.79 -17.37
N LYS A 136 7.74 15.90 -18.09
CA LYS A 136 8.34 17.21 -17.75
C LYS A 136 7.84 17.74 -16.40
N GLY A 137 8.62 18.62 -15.77
CA GLY A 137 8.33 19.20 -14.46
C GLY A 137 8.41 18.19 -13.30
N ARG A 138 9.17 17.09 -13.47
CA ARG A 138 9.24 15.95 -12.54
C ARG A 138 10.64 15.34 -12.47
N MET A 139 10.89 14.64 -11.35
CA MET A 139 12.06 13.77 -11.18
C MET A 139 11.75 12.34 -11.61
N VAL A 140 12.72 11.68 -12.22
CA VAL A 140 12.73 10.27 -12.61
C VAL A 140 13.98 9.60 -12.05
N GLU A 141 13.87 8.36 -11.57
CA GLU A 141 15.01 7.55 -11.15
C GLU A 141 15.21 6.36 -12.09
N LEU A 142 16.43 6.20 -12.59
CA LEU A 142 16.92 5.03 -13.34
C LEU A 142 17.91 4.27 -12.46
N PHE A 143 17.53 3.14 -11.88
CA PHE A 143 18.38 2.40 -10.96
C PHE A 143 18.59 0.94 -11.36
N GLY A 144 19.75 0.39 -11.03
CA GLY A 144 20.11 -0.97 -11.44
C GLY A 144 21.60 -1.24 -11.39
N LYS A 145 21.98 -2.49 -11.70
CA LYS A 145 23.37 -2.96 -11.66
C LYS A 145 24.24 -2.28 -12.72
N GLU A 146 25.54 -2.46 -12.62
CA GLU A 146 26.50 -2.10 -13.67
C GLU A 146 26.13 -2.79 -15.00
N ALA A 147 26.53 -2.18 -16.12
CA ALA A 147 26.27 -2.67 -17.48
C ALA A 147 24.79 -3.02 -17.82
N SER A 148 23.82 -2.44 -17.09
CA SER A 148 22.37 -2.65 -17.32
C SER A 148 21.70 -1.61 -18.23
N GLY A 149 22.47 -0.73 -18.87
CA GLY A 149 21.96 0.24 -19.86
C GLY A 149 21.45 1.58 -19.31
N LYS A 150 21.57 1.87 -18.00
CA LYS A 150 21.10 3.12 -17.36
C LYS A 150 21.50 4.40 -18.11
N THR A 151 22.80 4.62 -18.25
CA THR A 151 23.40 5.78 -18.92
C THR A 151 22.99 5.85 -20.39
N THR A 152 22.95 4.71 -21.09
CA THR A 152 22.45 4.63 -22.47
C THR A 152 21.00 5.11 -22.58
N LEU A 153 20.11 4.67 -21.69
CA LEU A 153 18.71 5.11 -21.66
C LEU A 153 18.59 6.61 -21.39
N ALA A 154 19.39 7.15 -20.45
CA ALA A 154 19.43 8.59 -20.17
C ALA A 154 19.89 9.41 -21.39
N LEU A 155 20.92 8.95 -22.11
CA LEU A 155 21.41 9.58 -23.34
C LEU A 155 20.37 9.52 -24.48
N HIS A 156 19.55 8.47 -24.55
CA HIS A 156 18.42 8.43 -25.49
C HIS A 156 17.34 9.47 -25.16
N VAL A 157 17.02 9.73 -23.89
CA VAL A 157 16.09 10.81 -23.52
C VAL A 157 16.66 12.18 -23.87
N VAL A 158 17.96 12.40 -23.64
CA VAL A 158 18.67 13.63 -24.05
C VAL A 158 18.62 13.83 -25.56
N LYS A 159 18.89 12.78 -26.35
CA LYS A 159 18.75 12.78 -27.82
C LYS A 159 17.33 13.16 -28.26
N GLU A 160 16.31 12.55 -27.66
CA GLU A 160 14.90 12.80 -28.02
C GLU A 160 14.40 14.20 -27.60
N ALA A 161 15.00 14.80 -26.57
CA ALA A 161 14.80 16.22 -26.24
C ALA A 161 15.50 17.14 -27.25
N GLN A 162 16.76 16.86 -27.59
CA GLN A 162 17.52 17.63 -28.60
C GLN A 162 16.91 17.51 -30.02
N LYS A 163 16.33 16.36 -30.40
CA LYS A 163 15.57 16.18 -31.66
C LYS A 163 14.37 17.14 -31.75
N LYS A 164 13.83 17.58 -30.61
CA LYS A 164 12.76 18.58 -30.50
C LYS A 164 13.27 20.02 -30.30
N GLY A 165 14.59 20.23 -30.37
CA GLY A 165 15.23 21.54 -30.14
C GLY A 165 15.42 21.92 -28.68
N GLY A 166 15.17 21.01 -27.73
CA GLY A 166 15.27 21.28 -26.30
C GLY A 166 16.71 21.38 -25.77
N CYS A 167 16.91 22.20 -24.73
CA CYS A 167 18.21 22.38 -24.08
C CYS A 167 18.43 21.29 -23.02
N CYS A 168 19.64 20.71 -22.98
CA CYS A 168 19.95 19.57 -22.10
C CYS A 168 21.24 19.80 -21.32
N ALA A 169 21.30 19.25 -20.09
CA ALA A 169 22.48 19.24 -19.24
C ALA A 169 22.79 17.83 -18.70
N TYR A 170 24.07 17.58 -18.45
CA TYR A 170 24.59 16.32 -17.94
C TYR A 170 25.55 16.57 -16.79
N ILE A 171 25.18 16.14 -15.59
CA ILE A 171 26.01 16.24 -14.38
C ILE A 171 26.71 14.89 -14.20
N ASP A 172 27.96 14.82 -14.62
CA ASP A 172 28.82 13.62 -14.55
C ASP A 172 29.54 13.61 -13.20
N ALA A 173 28.91 12.98 -12.21
CA ALA A 173 29.48 12.77 -10.89
C ALA A 173 30.37 11.51 -10.81
N GLU A 174 30.13 10.52 -11.68
CA GLU A 174 31.02 9.35 -11.80
C GLU A 174 32.35 9.67 -12.54
N ASN A 175 32.46 10.85 -13.16
CA ASN A 175 33.60 11.26 -14.01
C ASN A 175 33.88 10.24 -15.13
N ALA A 176 32.80 9.68 -15.68
CA ALA A 176 32.80 8.53 -16.59
C ALA A 176 32.10 8.82 -17.93
N PHE A 177 31.66 10.06 -18.17
CA PHE A 177 31.00 10.44 -19.42
C PHE A 177 31.94 10.30 -20.63
N ASN A 178 31.46 9.66 -21.70
CA ASN A 178 32.20 9.49 -22.94
C ASN A 178 31.49 10.22 -24.11
N PRO A 179 32.04 11.37 -24.58
CA PRO A 179 31.47 12.14 -25.68
C PRO A 179 31.18 11.31 -26.93
N SER A 180 32.15 10.53 -27.41
CA SER A 180 32.03 9.76 -28.66
C SER A 180 30.98 8.66 -28.60
N VAL A 181 30.69 8.11 -27.42
CA VAL A 181 29.56 7.17 -27.23
C VAL A 181 28.22 7.90 -27.27
N ALA A 182 28.14 9.12 -26.71
CA ALA A 182 26.94 9.95 -26.79
C ALA A 182 26.66 10.42 -28.24
N GLU A 183 27.69 10.86 -28.96
CA GLU A 183 27.63 11.21 -30.39
C GLU A 183 27.16 10.03 -31.24
N ALA A 184 27.72 8.82 -31.01
CA ALA A 184 27.35 7.62 -31.76
C ALA A 184 25.93 7.10 -31.45
N ILE A 185 25.36 7.44 -30.28
CA ILE A 185 23.92 7.28 -29.98
C ILE A 185 23.09 8.32 -30.74
N GLY A 186 23.65 9.49 -31.05
CA GLY A 186 23.00 10.62 -31.74
C GLY A 186 22.70 11.82 -30.85
N VAL A 187 23.40 11.98 -29.72
CA VAL A 187 23.36 13.19 -28.89
C VAL A 187 24.27 14.26 -29.52
N ASN A 188 23.79 15.49 -29.65
CA ASN A 188 24.63 16.63 -30.01
C ASN A 188 25.38 17.10 -28.76
N VAL A 189 26.66 16.73 -28.65
CA VAL A 189 27.50 17.06 -27.49
C VAL A 189 27.89 18.54 -27.44
N GLU A 190 28.05 19.21 -28.59
CA GLU A 190 28.31 20.67 -28.66
C GLU A 190 27.24 21.51 -27.95
N LYS A 191 25.99 21.02 -27.93
CA LYS A 191 24.81 21.65 -27.30
C LYS A 191 24.38 20.94 -26.00
N LEU A 192 25.24 20.11 -25.41
CA LEU A 192 25.01 19.47 -24.13
C LEU A 192 25.82 20.20 -23.04
N LEU A 193 25.12 20.75 -22.03
CA LEU A 193 25.77 21.40 -20.90
C LEU A 193 26.34 20.34 -19.94
N ILE A 194 27.59 19.92 -20.16
CA ILE A 194 28.29 18.95 -19.31
C ILE A 194 28.92 19.68 -18.11
N ALA A 195 28.75 19.13 -16.90
CA ALA A 195 29.44 19.57 -15.70
C ALA A 195 29.99 18.36 -14.93
N GLN A 196 31.26 18.47 -14.50
CA GLN A 196 31.94 17.53 -13.60
C GLN A 196 32.18 18.25 -12.26
N PRO A 197 31.22 18.21 -11.32
CA PRO A 197 31.29 18.93 -10.05
C PRO A 197 32.23 18.26 -9.04
N ASP A 198 32.78 19.07 -8.14
CA ASP A 198 33.72 18.66 -7.09
C ASP A 198 33.07 17.98 -5.87
N SER A 199 31.77 18.16 -5.66
CA SER A 199 31.06 17.79 -4.43
C SER A 199 29.55 17.67 -4.64
N ALA A 200 28.87 16.81 -3.87
CA ALA A 200 27.43 16.60 -3.97
C ALA A 200 26.60 17.88 -3.77
N GLU A 201 27.02 18.74 -2.84
CA GLU A 201 26.42 20.05 -2.59
C GLU A 201 26.46 20.92 -3.85
N ASN A 202 27.60 20.93 -4.56
CA ASN A 202 27.78 21.67 -5.80
C ASN A 202 26.93 21.06 -6.93
N SER A 203 26.97 19.75 -7.13
CA SER A 203 26.11 19.01 -8.10
C SER A 203 24.64 19.40 -7.97
N LEU A 204 24.10 19.36 -6.74
CA LEU A 204 22.70 19.60 -6.47
C LEU A 204 22.35 21.10 -6.49
N SER A 205 23.31 21.99 -6.21
CA SER A 205 23.19 23.44 -6.40
C SER A 205 23.13 23.83 -7.89
N ILE A 206 23.97 23.21 -8.72
CA ILE A 206 23.93 23.35 -10.18
C ILE A 206 22.57 22.88 -10.69
N VAL A 207 22.12 21.66 -10.34
CA VAL A 207 20.79 21.15 -10.72
C VAL A 207 19.66 22.12 -10.31
N ASN A 208 19.66 22.63 -9.08
CA ASN A 208 18.68 23.60 -8.62
C ASN A 208 18.67 24.90 -9.45
N THR A 209 19.83 25.33 -9.93
CA THR A 209 20.00 26.55 -10.73
C THR A 209 19.55 26.34 -12.17
N LEU A 210 19.94 25.20 -12.79
CA LEU A 210 19.54 24.82 -14.15
C LEU A 210 18.02 24.63 -14.29
N VAL A 211 17.37 24.08 -13.26
CA VAL A 211 15.90 23.91 -13.19
C VAL A 211 15.16 25.25 -13.02
N GLY A 212 15.84 26.31 -12.58
CA GLY A 212 15.33 27.68 -12.61
C GLY A 212 15.47 28.37 -13.98
N GLY A 213 16.19 27.74 -14.92
CA GLY A 213 16.38 28.22 -16.29
C GLY A 213 15.56 27.46 -17.33
N SER A 214 15.79 27.76 -18.60
CA SER A 214 15.07 27.18 -19.75
C SER A 214 15.70 25.87 -20.24
N ILE A 215 15.80 24.86 -19.37
CA ILE A 215 16.38 23.55 -19.67
C ILE A 215 15.29 22.46 -19.64
N ASP A 216 15.26 21.62 -20.68
CA ASP A 216 14.28 20.55 -20.86
C ASP A 216 14.67 19.26 -20.13
N VAL A 217 15.96 18.90 -20.11
CA VAL A 217 16.47 17.68 -19.45
C VAL A 217 17.73 17.97 -18.66
N VAL A 218 17.78 17.51 -17.40
CA VAL A 218 18.99 17.45 -16.58
C VAL A 218 19.22 15.99 -16.17
N VAL A 219 20.33 15.39 -16.62
CA VAL A 219 20.78 14.06 -16.18
C VAL A 219 21.77 14.23 -15.03
N VAL A 220 21.70 13.37 -14.02
CA VAL A 220 22.70 13.26 -12.93
C VAL A 220 23.19 11.81 -12.89
N ASP A 221 24.43 11.58 -13.31
CA ASP A 221 25.05 10.25 -13.39
C ASP A 221 26.33 10.19 -12.52
N SER A 222 26.30 9.61 -11.31
CA SER A 222 25.16 8.99 -10.63
C SER A 222 25.04 9.40 -9.17
N VAL A 223 23.86 9.16 -8.59
CA VAL A 223 23.57 9.39 -7.17
C VAL A 223 24.53 8.66 -6.23
N ALA A 224 25.12 7.54 -6.66
CA ALA A 224 26.11 6.82 -5.86
C ALA A 224 27.45 7.58 -5.73
N ALA A 225 27.78 8.43 -6.72
CA ALA A 225 28.99 9.25 -6.73
C ALA A 225 28.76 10.69 -6.21
N LEU A 226 27.56 11.01 -5.70
CA LEU A 226 27.31 12.26 -4.99
C LEU A 226 27.91 12.19 -3.57
N ILE A 227 29.22 12.34 -3.48
CA ILE A 227 29.97 12.37 -2.21
C ILE A 227 29.84 13.77 -1.56
N PRO A 228 29.38 13.88 -0.29
CA PRO A 228 29.32 15.15 0.43
C PRO A 228 30.70 15.78 0.63
N ARG A 229 30.81 17.11 0.59
CA ARG A 229 32.09 17.82 0.74
C ARG A 229 32.85 17.44 2.02
N CYS A 230 32.16 17.28 3.15
CA CYS A 230 32.79 16.91 4.41
C CYS A 230 33.28 15.44 4.48
N GLU A 231 32.88 14.60 3.52
CA GLU A 231 33.41 13.23 3.34
C GLU A 231 34.66 13.26 2.44
N LEU A 232 34.71 14.15 1.44
CA LEU A 232 35.89 14.42 0.60
C LEU A 232 37.03 15.12 1.36
N GLU A 233 36.69 16.01 2.29
CA GLU A 233 37.64 16.72 3.16
C GLU A 233 37.99 15.92 4.44
N GLY A 234 37.38 14.74 4.64
CA GLY A 234 37.53 13.91 5.84
C GLY A 234 38.57 12.80 5.71
N GLU A 235 38.91 12.17 6.85
CA GLU A 235 39.71 10.94 6.85
C GLU A 235 38.86 9.72 6.45
N ILE A 236 39.44 8.80 5.67
CA ILE A 236 38.79 7.62 5.07
C ILE A 236 38.07 6.71 6.11
N TYR A 237 38.48 6.77 7.38
CA TYR A 237 37.94 5.95 8.47
C TYR A 237 36.85 6.66 9.31
N MET A 238 36.44 7.87 8.95
CA MET A 238 35.35 8.59 9.62
C MET A 238 34.00 8.05 9.18
N ASN A 239 33.18 7.58 10.13
CA ASN A 239 31.83 7.07 9.84
C ASN A 239 30.88 8.20 9.42
N SER A 240 30.78 8.48 8.11
CA SER A 240 29.88 9.46 7.51
C SER A 240 28.45 8.96 7.29
N GLU A 241 28.01 7.93 8.04
CA GLU A 241 26.70 7.31 7.85
C GLU A 241 25.56 8.35 7.95
N ASP A 242 24.62 8.25 7.01
CA ASP A 242 23.50 9.19 6.78
C ASP A 242 23.84 10.66 6.49
N VAL A 243 25.10 11.04 6.22
CA VAL A 243 25.41 12.39 5.70
C VAL A 243 24.82 12.57 4.29
N GLN A 244 25.08 11.65 3.36
CA GLN A 244 24.55 11.69 1.98
C GLN A 244 23.01 11.68 1.95
N SER A 245 22.36 10.83 2.75
CA SER A 245 20.89 10.70 2.77
C SER A 245 20.20 11.97 3.29
N ARG A 246 20.78 12.61 4.32
CA ARG A 246 20.32 13.91 4.86
C ARG A 246 20.53 15.05 3.86
N LEU A 247 21.66 15.07 3.15
CA LEU A 247 21.91 16.04 2.07
C LEU A 247 20.88 15.90 0.95
N MET A 248 20.71 14.69 0.40
CA MET A 248 19.71 14.40 -0.64
C MET A 248 18.29 14.80 -0.20
N THR A 249 17.90 14.48 1.03
CA THR A 249 16.58 14.86 1.58
C THR A 249 16.36 16.38 1.57
N ARG A 250 17.37 17.17 1.97
CA ARG A 250 17.31 18.64 2.00
C ARG A 250 17.32 19.24 0.59
N ALA A 251 18.19 18.74 -0.28
CA ALA A 251 18.36 19.24 -1.64
C ALA A 251 17.15 18.94 -2.53
N LEU A 252 16.68 17.70 -2.57
CA LEU A 252 15.52 17.31 -3.38
C LEU A 252 14.25 18.07 -2.97
N ARG A 253 14.06 18.35 -1.67
CA ARG A 253 12.95 19.18 -1.18
C ARG A 253 12.97 20.60 -1.77
N LYS A 254 14.17 21.21 -1.89
CA LYS A 254 14.35 22.53 -2.52
C LYS A 254 14.12 22.46 -4.04
N ILE A 255 14.78 21.51 -4.72
CA ILE A 255 14.69 21.34 -6.17
C ILE A 255 13.24 21.06 -6.59
N GLN A 256 12.50 20.21 -5.86
CA GLN A 256 11.11 19.85 -6.17
C GLN A 256 10.16 21.06 -6.19
N HIS A 257 10.41 22.10 -5.39
CA HIS A 257 9.61 23.32 -5.40
C HIS A 257 9.76 24.05 -6.75
N THR A 258 10.99 24.39 -7.13
CA THR A 258 11.31 25.02 -8.43
C THR A 258 10.83 24.15 -9.60
N LEU A 259 11.14 22.86 -9.56
CA LEU A 259 10.84 21.88 -10.60
C LEU A 259 9.35 21.80 -10.91
N SER A 260 8.48 21.88 -9.89
CA SER A 260 7.02 21.84 -10.06
C SER A 260 6.42 23.02 -10.82
N ARG A 261 7.18 24.12 -10.95
CA ARG A 261 6.85 25.32 -11.73
C ARG A 261 7.61 25.40 -13.06
N SER A 262 8.52 24.47 -13.33
CA SER A 262 9.34 24.39 -14.55
C SER A 262 8.80 23.34 -15.54
N GLU A 263 9.31 23.35 -16.77
CA GLU A 263 9.15 22.24 -17.72
C GLU A 263 10.34 21.27 -17.75
N THR A 264 11.29 21.38 -16.82
CA THR A 264 12.48 20.53 -16.79
C THR A 264 12.14 19.09 -16.37
N LEU A 265 12.69 18.10 -17.05
CA LEU A 265 12.77 16.71 -16.61
C LEU A 265 14.12 16.49 -15.92
N ILE A 266 14.13 15.98 -14.67
CA ILE A 266 15.37 15.55 -14.02
C ILE A 266 15.46 14.03 -14.02
N ILE A 267 16.56 13.47 -14.51
CA ILE A 267 16.84 12.03 -14.51
C ILE A 267 18.01 11.76 -13.58
N PHE A 268 17.75 11.13 -12.44
CA PHE A 268 18.78 10.60 -11.56
C PHE A 268 19.11 9.17 -11.97
N VAL A 269 20.34 8.93 -12.41
CA VAL A 269 20.89 7.58 -12.52
C VAL A 269 21.39 7.15 -11.14
N ASN A 270 21.14 5.89 -10.76
CA ASN A 270 21.48 5.36 -9.44
C ASN A 270 22.00 3.92 -9.51
N GLN A 271 22.85 3.54 -8.58
CA GLN A 271 23.36 2.17 -8.43
C GLN A 271 22.51 1.39 -7.42
N VAL A 272 22.58 0.06 -7.48
CA VAL A 272 22.06 -0.82 -6.41
C VAL A 272 23.21 -1.39 -5.59
N ARG A 273 23.04 -1.39 -4.27
CA ARG A 273 23.94 -2.02 -3.30
C ARG A 273 23.16 -3.07 -2.51
N THR A 274 23.82 -4.15 -2.12
CA THR A 274 23.24 -5.15 -1.22
C THR A 274 23.42 -4.70 0.23
N LYS A 275 22.34 -4.36 0.94
CA LYS A 275 22.37 -4.29 2.40
C LYS A 275 21.95 -5.64 2.98
N LEU A 276 22.55 -6.01 4.11
CA LEU A 276 22.10 -7.14 4.91
C LEU A 276 20.68 -6.83 5.41
N SER A 277 19.77 -7.81 5.38
CA SER A 277 18.46 -7.64 6.01
C SER A 277 18.62 -7.46 7.52
N SER A 278 18.06 -6.38 8.08
CA SER A 278 17.90 -6.20 9.54
C SER A 278 16.92 -7.21 10.15
N ASN A 279 16.05 -7.80 9.32
CA ASN A 279 15.04 -8.74 9.76
C ASN A 279 15.66 -10.14 9.85
N GLN A 280 16.24 -10.46 11.01
CA GLN A 280 16.41 -11.76 11.70
C GLN A 280 16.87 -13.03 10.94
N THR A 281 17.01 -13.04 9.61
CA THR A 281 17.36 -14.22 8.80
C THR A 281 18.76 -14.07 8.20
N PRO A 282 19.78 -14.83 8.66
CA PRO A 282 21.13 -14.76 8.10
C PRO A 282 21.14 -15.12 6.61
N GLY A 283 21.70 -14.25 5.77
CA GLY A 283 21.96 -14.51 4.36
C GLY A 283 20.99 -13.88 3.34
N ILE A 284 19.88 -13.26 3.76
CA ILE A 284 19.01 -12.52 2.83
C ILE A 284 19.55 -11.10 2.63
N PHE A 285 20.04 -10.82 1.41
CA PHE A 285 20.52 -9.50 1.00
C PHE A 285 19.42 -8.75 0.23
N LYS A 286 19.07 -7.53 0.69
CA LYS A 286 18.13 -6.66 -0.02
C LYS A 286 18.92 -5.72 -0.93
N GLU A 287 18.59 -5.71 -2.23
CA GLU A 287 19.07 -4.66 -3.15
C GLU A 287 18.37 -3.33 -2.80
N VAL A 288 19.18 -2.32 -2.46
CA VAL A 288 18.73 -0.96 -2.16
C VAL A 288 19.47 0.04 -3.04
N ALA A 289 18.85 1.18 -3.33
CA ALA A 289 19.46 2.25 -4.12
C ALA A 289 20.31 3.19 -3.24
N CYS A 290 21.32 3.86 -3.80
CA CYS A 290 22.16 4.83 -3.08
C CYS A 290 21.41 6.16 -2.84
N GLY A 291 21.93 7.03 -1.97
CA GLY A 291 21.32 8.34 -1.64
C GLY A 291 20.17 8.30 -0.62
N GLY A 292 19.81 7.12 -0.09
CA GLY A 292 18.72 6.95 0.89
C GLY A 292 17.31 7.07 0.28
N ASN A 293 16.29 7.06 1.15
CA ASN A 293 14.90 6.86 0.71
C ASN A 293 14.27 8.07 -0.02
N ALA A 294 14.81 9.29 0.16
CA ALA A 294 14.18 10.53 -0.29
C ALA A 294 13.89 10.58 -1.79
N LEU A 295 14.86 10.18 -2.63
CA LEU A 295 14.68 10.12 -4.09
C LEU A 295 13.52 9.20 -4.49
N GLY A 296 13.38 8.07 -3.77
CA GLY A 296 12.29 7.13 -3.96
C GLY A 296 10.90 7.72 -3.71
N PHE A 297 10.76 8.70 -2.81
CA PHE A 297 9.51 9.43 -2.57
C PHE A 297 9.26 10.55 -3.60
N TYR A 298 10.25 11.40 -3.85
CA TYR A 298 10.12 12.53 -4.78
C TYR A 298 9.86 12.08 -6.22
N ALA A 299 10.65 11.12 -6.72
CA ALA A 299 10.54 10.58 -8.08
C ALA A 299 9.09 10.24 -8.46
N ALA A 300 8.67 10.76 -9.63
CA ALA A 300 7.35 10.54 -10.20
C ALA A 300 7.31 9.25 -11.03
N VAL A 301 8.41 8.89 -11.67
CA VAL A 301 8.64 7.57 -12.27
C VAL A 301 9.92 6.98 -11.68
N ARG A 302 9.90 5.69 -11.35
CA ARG A 302 11.11 4.92 -10.98
C ARG A 302 11.17 3.69 -11.87
N MET A 303 12.30 3.48 -12.53
CA MET A 303 12.53 2.32 -13.38
C MET A 303 13.77 1.56 -12.92
N ARG A 304 13.64 0.22 -12.83
CA ARG A 304 14.74 -0.68 -12.54
C ARG A 304 15.25 -1.31 -13.82
N THR A 305 16.53 -1.12 -14.13
CA THR A 305 17.17 -1.72 -15.31
C THR A 305 17.91 -3.00 -14.94
N SER A 306 17.78 -4.04 -15.77
CA SER A 306 18.58 -5.27 -15.65
C SER A 306 18.96 -5.84 -17.02
N ARG A 307 20.13 -6.49 -17.11
CA ARG A 307 20.58 -7.14 -18.34
C ARG A 307 19.95 -8.54 -18.43
N ARG A 308 19.28 -8.85 -19.55
CA ARG A 308 18.71 -10.16 -19.85
C ARG A 308 19.76 -11.07 -20.49
N GLU A 309 20.20 -10.73 -21.70
CA GLU A 309 21.02 -11.57 -22.56
C GLU A 309 22.08 -10.76 -23.31
N LEU A 310 23.16 -11.42 -23.76
CA LEU A 310 24.13 -10.83 -24.69
C LEU A 310 23.68 -11.15 -26.12
N ARG A 311 23.64 -10.14 -26.99
CA ARG A 311 23.41 -10.33 -28.43
C ARG A 311 24.74 -10.60 -29.12
N TYR A 312 24.78 -11.65 -29.93
CA TYR A 312 25.92 -11.99 -30.77
C TYR A 312 25.57 -11.83 -32.24
N ASN A 313 26.55 -11.45 -33.06
CA ASN A 313 26.56 -11.75 -34.49
C ASN A 313 27.74 -12.68 -34.75
N GLU A 314 27.47 -13.84 -35.35
CA GLU A 314 28.44 -14.93 -35.47
C GLU A 314 29.09 -15.26 -34.11
N ALA A 315 30.38 -14.92 -33.93
CA ALA A 315 31.13 -15.12 -32.69
C ALA A 315 31.34 -13.83 -31.85
N GLN A 316 30.95 -12.66 -32.35
CA GLN A 316 31.22 -11.37 -31.69
C GLN A 316 29.98 -10.87 -30.93
N ALA A 317 30.16 -10.44 -29.67
CA ALA A 317 29.10 -9.76 -28.91
C ALA A 317 28.85 -8.36 -29.50
N THR A 318 27.65 -8.14 -30.04
CA THR A 318 27.25 -6.90 -30.74
C THR A 318 26.28 -6.03 -29.94
N GLY A 319 25.73 -6.53 -28.84
CA GLY A 319 24.82 -5.78 -27.98
C GLY A 319 24.33 -6.54 -26.75
N ILE A 320 23.32 -5.98 -26.09
CA ILE A 320 22.63 -6.56 -24.93
C ILE A 320 21.12 -6.39 -25.05
N GLY A 321 20.37 -7.41 -24.65
CA GLY A 321 18.96 -7.26 -24.31
C GLY A 321 18.83 -6.80 -22.85
N ILE A 322 18.04 -5.75 -22.59
CA ILE A 322 17.73 -5.26 -21.24
C ILE A 322 16.23 -5.37 -20.92
N SER A 323 15.96 -5.48 -19.63
CA SER A 323 14.66 -5.30 -19.00
C SER A 323 14.61 -3.92 -18.35
N VAL A 324 13.53 -3.18 -18.56
CA VAL A 324 13.21 -1.95 -17.85
C VAL A 324 11.88 -2.15 -17.12
N GLN A 325 11.95 -2.43 -15.83
CA GLN A 325 10.78 -2.65 -14.96
C GLN A 325 10.31 -1.32 -14.36
N ILE A 326 9.04 -0.97 -14.51
CA ILE A 326 8.45 0.25 -13.96
C ILE A 326 8.02 -0.03 -12.51
N ILE A 327 8.84 0.42 -11.57
CA ILE A 327 8.67 0.22 -10.13
C ILE A 327 7.67 1.22 -9.54
N LYS A 328 7.59 2.42 -10.13
CA LYS A 328 6.68 3.50 -9.70
C LYS A 328 6.29 4.35 -10.90
N ASN A 329 5.01 4.70 -10.99
CA ASN A 329 4.48 5.69 -11.93
C ASN A 329 3.37 6.50 -11.24
N LYS A 330 3.57 7.81 -11.06
CA LYS A 330 2.57 8.74 -10.48
C LYS A 330 1.63 9.34 -11.55
N LEU A 331 1.72 8.94 -12.82
CA LEU A 331 1.06 9.61 -13.96
C LEU A 331 0.12 8.71 -14.77
N ALA A 332 0.28 7.38 -14.73
CA ALA A 332 -0.65 6.44 -15.35
C ALA A 332 -0.78 5.14 -14.54
N PRO A 333 -1.93 4.43 -14.62
CA PRO A 333 -2.09 3.07 -14.12
C PRO A 333 -1.08 2.12 -14.76
N ALA A 334 -0.60 1.14 -13.99
CA ALA A 334 0.45 0.22 -14.44
C ALA A 334 -0.10 -0.94 -15.29
N THR A 335 -0.53 -0.64 -16.52
CA THR A 335 -1.00 -1.61 -17.53
C THR A 335 0.08 -2.59 -17.97
N LEU A 336 1.32 -2.09 -18.16
CA LEU A 336 2.51 -2.87 -18.49
C LEU A 336 3.63 -2.49 -17.52
N LYS A 337 4.09 -3.46 -16.71
CA LYS A 337 5.09 -3.22 -15.64
C LYS A 337 6.54 -3.41 -16.10
N GLU A 338 6.77 -3.85 -17.34
CA GLU A 338 8.11 -4.12 -17.86
C GLU A 338 8.16 -3.91 -19.39
N ALA A 339 9.24 -3.30 -19.87
CA ALA A 339 9.59 -3.24 -21.29
C ALA A 339 10.90 -4.01 -21.55
N GLY A 340 10.95 -4.75 -22.67
CA GLY A 340 12.17 -5.38 -23.19
C GLY A 340 12.77 -4.55 -24.31
N ILE A 341 14.02 -4.12 -24.17
CA ILE A 341 14.71 -3.23 -25.12
C ILE A 341 16.04 -3.85 -25.52
N ASP A 342 16.37 -3.87 -26.81
CA ASP A 342 17.68 -4.28 -27.31
C ASP A 342 18.59 -3.06 -27.53
N ILE A 343 19.83 -3.15 -27.08
CA ILE A 343 20.87 -2.11 -27.21
C ILE A 343 22.05 -2.67 -27.98
N ARG A 344 22.42 -2.04 -29.10
CA ARG A 344 23.59 -2.35 -29.93
C ARG A 344 24.78 -1.49 -29.47
N PHE A 345 25.94 -2.13 -29.25
CA PHE A 345 27.12 -1.41 -28.76
C PHE A 345 27.56 -0.32 -29.75
N GLY A 346 27.90 0.86 -29.23
CA GLY A 346 28.28 2.02 -30.05
C GLY A 346 27.16 2.59 -30.93
N LYS A 347 25.89 2.18 -30.78
CA LYS A 347 24.74 2.72 -31.53
C LYS A 347 23.48 2.98 -30.70
N GLY A 348 23.39 2.38 -29.51
CA GLY A 348 22.24 2.57 -28.60
C GLY A 348 21.07 1.62 -28.89
N ILE A 349 19.86 2.04 -28.55
CA ILE A 349 18.61 1.26 -28.71
C ILE A 349 18.38 0.89 -30.18
N CYS A 350 18.04 -0.37 -30.44
CA CYS A 350 17.68 -0.92 -31.74
C CYS A 350 16.26 -0.49 -32.19
N TYR A 351 16.06 0.81 -32.36
CA TYR A 351 14.76 1.45 -32.66
C TYR A 351 14.05 0.85 -33.89
N GLU A 352 14.80 0.51 -34.94
CA GLU A 352 14.26 -0.05 -36.18
C GLU A 352 13.78 -1.49 -35.98
N SER A 353 14.53 -2.30 -35.22
CA SER A 353 14.11 -3.64 -34.79
C SER A 353 12.83 -3.58 -33.96
N GLU A 354 12.72 -2.56 -33.11
CA GLU A 354 11.62 -2.38 -32.17
C GLU A 354 10.32 -1.93 -32.86
N ILE A 355 10.42 -0.97 -33.81
CA ILE A 355 9.32 -0.59 -34.69
C ILE A 355 8.84 -1.79 -35.50
N LEU A 356 9.75 -2.52 -36.15
CA LEU A 356 9.39 -3.61 -37.05
C LEU A 356 8.60 -4.72 -36.33
N GLU A 357 8.98 -5.04 -35.09
CA GLU A 357 8.29 -6.02 -34.25
C GLU A 357 6.89 -5.54 -33.83
N LEU A 358 6.77 -4.31 -33.33
CA LEU A 358 5.48 -3.73 -32.91
C LEU A 358 4.53 -3.50 -34.09
N ALA A 359 5.01 -2.95 -35.19
CA ALA A 359 4.21 -2.69 -36.38
C ALA A 359 3.73 -3.99 -37.05
N SER A 360 4.52 -5.08 -36.96
CA SER A 360 4.08 -6.41 -37.41
C SER A 360 2.98 -6.97 -36.49
N SER A 361 3.09 -6.83 -35.16
CA SER A 361 2.09 -7.37 -34.23
C SER A 361 0.77 -6.59 -34.24
N LEU A 362 0.79 -5.34 -34.69
CA LEU A 362 -0.38 -4.46 -34.86
C LEU A 362 -0.99 -4.51 -36.28
N GLY A 363 -0.38 -5.25 -37.22
CA GLY A 363 -0.81 -5.29 -38.63
C GLY A 363 -0.58 -3.98 -39.40
N VAL A 364 0.27 -3.08 -38.90
CA VAL A 364 0.68 -1.83 -39.58
C VAL A 364 1.73 -2.12 -40.67
N ILE A 365 2.57 -3.13 -40.44
CA ILE A 365 3.42 -3.76 -41.46
C ILE A 365 2.82 -5.14 -41.72
N MET A 366 2.57 -5.48 -42.99
CA MET A 366 2.21 -6.86 -43.32
C MET A 366 3.47 -7.73 -43.34
N LYS A 367 3.41 -8.86 -42.65
CA LYS A 367 4.44 -9.89 -42.65
C LYS A 367 3.84 -11.16 -43.22
N ASP A 368 4.53 -11.77 -44.19
CA ASP A 368 4.20 -13.09 -44.72
C ASP A 368 5.31 -14.10 -44.40
N ASP A 369 5.18 -15.34 -44.87
CA ASP A 369 6.18 -16.41 -44.64
C ASP A 369 7.50 -16.18 -45.41
N SER A 370 7.55 -15.19 -46.30
CA SER A 370 8.69 -14.88 -47.17
C SER A 370 9.36 -13.53 -46.91
N GLY A 371 8.73 -12.62 -46.13
CA GLY A 371 9.28 -11.30 -45.84
C GLY A 371 8.34 -10.32 -45.14
N TYR A 372 8.66 -9.04 -45.30
CA TYR A 372 7.92 -7.89 -44.77
C TYR A 372 7.56 -6.92 -45.89
N TRP A 373 6.34 -6.39 -45.89
CA TRP A 373 5.89 -5.34 -46.81
C TRP A 373 5.86 -3.99 -46.10
N ILE A 374 6.73 -3.06 -46.51
CA ILE A 374 6.85 -1.73 -45.91
C ILE A 374 6.68 -0.68 -47.01
N ASN A 375 5.67 0.19 -46.88
CA ASN A 375 5.36 1.26 -47.84
C ASN A 375 5.23 0.79 -49.31
N GLY A 376 4.78 -0.46 -49.53
CA GLY A 376 4.65 -1.09 -50.85
C GLY A 376 5.89 -1.82 -51.38
N GLU A 377 7.03 -1.73 -50.68
CA GLU A 377 8.25 -2.49 -51.01
C GLU A 377 8.30 -3.81 -50.23
N PHE A 378 8.79 -4.88 -50.88
CA PHE A 378 8.94 -6.22 -50.29
C PHE A 378 10.37 -6.48 -49.85
N LEU A 379 10.55 -6.88 -48.59
CA LEU A 379 11.83 -7.03 -47.92
C LEU A 379 11.96 -8.47 -47.37
N PRO A 380 12.78 -9.35 -47.99
CA PRO A 380 12.72 -10.80 -47.78
C PRO A 380 13.25 -11.30 -46.42
N ASN A 381 13.85 -10.43 -45.60
CA ASN A 381 14.30 -10.81 -44.26
C ASN A 381 14.34 -9.61 -43.29
N LYS A 382 14.43 -9.92 -41.99
CA LYS A 382 14.45 -8.92 -40.91
C LYS A 382 15.64 -7.94 -41.02
N ALA A 383 16.81 -8.39 -41.47
CA ALA A 383 17.99 -7.53 -41.55
C ALA A 383 17.86 -6.48 -42.66
N GLU A 384 17.29 -6.85 -43.80
CA GLU A 384 16.95 -5.92 -44.88
C GLU A 384 15.81 -4.97 -44.49
N ALA A 385 14.79 -5.43 -43.78
CA ALA A 385 13.75 -4.55 -43.23
C ALA A 385 14.30 -3.55 -42.19
N GLU A 386 15.19 -3.98 -41.29
CA GLU A 386 15.94 -3.09 -40.38
C GLU A 386 16.86 -2.11 -41.11
N LYS A 387 17.38 -2.47 -42.29
CA LYS A 387 18.20 -1.59 -43.13
C LYS A 387 17.34 -0.55 -43.83
N PHE A 388 16.24 -0.97 -44.46
CA PHE A 388 15.29 -0.10 -45.14
C PHE A 388 14.74 0.99 -44.21
N LEU A 389 14.31 0.63 -43.00
CA LEU A 389 13.81 1.59 -42.00
C LEU A 389 14.89 2.57 -41.49
N ARG A 390 16.16 2.16 -41.50
CA ARG A 390 17.30 3.01 -41.13
C ARG A 390 17.67 4.02 -42.21
N GLU A 391 17.62 3.59 -43.47
CA GLU A 391 17.90 4.43 -44.64
C GLU A 391 16.72 5.37 -44.93
N ASN A 392 15.48 4.95 -44.64
CA ASN A 392 14.26 5.72 -44.83
C ASN A 392 13.66 6.21 -43.50
N ALA A 393 14.43 6.98 -42.72
CA ALA A 393 14.04 7.44 -41.38
C ALA A 393 12.67 8.17 -41.32
N ALA A 394 12.26 8.84 -42.39
CA ALA A 394 10.94 9.48 -42.48
C ALA A 394 9.78 8.45 -42.44
N VAL A 395 9.94 7.30 -43.10
CA VAL A 395 8.96 6.20 -43.08
C VAL A 395 8.92 5.55 -41.69
N ALA A 396 10.07 5.41 -41.02
CA ALA A 396 10.13 4.92 -39.65
C ALA A 396 9.42 5.85 -38.65
N ASP A 397 9.61 7.17 -38.77
CA ASP A 397 8.90 8.16 -37.94
C ASP A 397 7.39 8.22 -38.27
N GLU A 398 6.95 8.00 -39.52
CA GLU A 398 5.53 7.90 -39.89
C GLU A 398 4.85 6.66 -39.31
N ILE A 399 5.49 5.49 -39.42
CA ILE A 399 5.01 4.23 -38.85
C ILE A 399 4.95 4.34 -37.31
N CYS A 400 5.98 4.94 -36.69
CA CYS A 400 5.98 5.26 -35.25
C CYS A 400 4.83 6.22 -34.86
N GLY A 401 4.61 7.29 -35.63
CA GLY A 401 3.51 8.23 -35.42
C GLY A 401 2.12 7.58 -35.56
N THR A 402 1.99 6.57 -36.41
CA THR A 402 0.75 5.80 -36.59
C THR A 402 0.50 4.83 -35.44
N MET A 403 1.52 4.10 -34.98
CA MET A 403 1.41 3.28 -33.75
C MET A 403 1.13 4.13 -32.51
N ARG A 404 1.83 5.27 -32.34
CA ARG A 404 1.58 6.21 -31.23
C ARG A 404 0.16 6.76 -31.24
N ARG A 405 -0.44 6.99 -32.42
CA ARG A 405 -1.88 7.30 -32.52
C ARG A 405 -2.70 6.11 -32.03
N GLN A 406 -2.54 4.91 -32.59
CA GLN A 406 -3.31 3.73 -32.16
C GLN A 406 -3.28 3.48 -30.64
N PHE A 407 -2.12 3.62 -29.98
CA PHE A 407 -2.02 3.46 -28.51
C PHE A 407 -2.55 4.66 -27.70
N PHE A 408 -2.22 5.91 -28.06
CA PHE A 408 -2.52 7.10 -27.22
C PHE A 408 -3.76 7.91 -27.69
N GLU A 409 -4.48 7.40 -28.69
CA GLU A 409 -5.73 7.94 -29.25
C GLU A 409 -6.93 7.01 -28.96
N SER A 410 -6.73 5.69 -28.85
CA SER A 410 -7.70 4.75 -28.26
C SER A 410 -7.98 5.10 -26.78
N LEU A 411 -6.92 5.40 -26.02
CA LEU A 411 -6.91 6.04 -24.69
C LEU A 411 -7.49 7.48 -24.66
N ARG A 412 -8.38 7.83 -25.60
CA ARG A 412 -9.24 9.02 -25.58
C ARG A 412 -10.74 8.70 -25.71
N LEU A 413 -11.11 7.47 -26.08
CA LEU A 413 -12.50 7.08 -26.33
C LEU A 413 -13.17 6.35 -25.15
N GLU A 414 -12.39 5.79 -24.22
CA GLU A 414 -12.91 5.08 -23.04
C GLU A 414 -13.30 5.99 -21.86
N ILE A 415 -13.55 7.29 -22.12
CA ILE A 415 -14.23 8.19 -21.18
C ILE A 415 -15.54 8.63 -21.84
N PRO A 416 -16.70 8.03 -21.49
CA PRO A 416 -17.97 8.43 -22.07
C PRO A 416 -18.32 9.86 -21.64
N SER A 417 -18.38 10.78 -22.60
CA SER A 417 -18.66 12.20 -22.39
C SER A 417 -20.15 12.51 -22.18
N SER A 418 -20.79 11.78 -21.27
CA SER A 418 -22.00 12.20 -20.58
C SER A 418 -21.56 12.98 -19.33
N VAL A 419 -21.76 14.29 -19.21
CA VAL A 419 -22.85 15.11 -19.79
C VAL A 419 -22.31 16.27 -20.65
N THR A 420 -22.83 16.42 -21.87
CA THR A 420 -22.89 17.71 -22.57
C THR A 420 -24.13 17.73 -23.48
N ILE A 421 -25.24 18.28 -22.98
CA ILE A 421 -26.47 18.49 -23.76
C ILE A 421 -26.89 19.97 -23.62
N LYS A 422 -26.96 20.65 -24.77
CA LYS A 422 -27.56 21.98 -25.00
C LYS A 422 -26.88 23.21 -24.36
N ALA A 423 -25.65 23.48 -24.78
CA ALA A 423 -25.16 24.86 -24.94
C ALA A 423 -25.47 25.39 -26.36
N SER A 424 -26.75 25.38 -26.76
CA SER A 424 -27.19 25.71 -28.14
C SER A 424 -28.51 26.50 -28.20
N LEU A 425 -28.61 27.61 -27.47
CA LEU A 425 -29.76 28.53 -27.58
C LEU A 425 -29.43 29.97 -27.14
N GLN A 426 -28.33 30.54 -27.65
CA GLN A 426 -27.96 31.94 -27.36
C GLN A 426 -27.40 32.70 -28.58
N ARG A 427 -28.14 32.68 -29.69
CA ARG A 427 -28.13 33.72 -30.74
C ARG A 427 -29.58 33.98 -31.16
N CYS A 428 -29.93 35.26 -31.28
CA CYS A 428 -31.28 35.77 -31.04
C CYS A 428 -31.70 35.60 -29.55
N ILE A 429 -32.29 36.57 -28.86
CA ILE A 429 -32.78 37.90 -29.28
C ILE A 429 -32.11 38.99 -28.45
N PHE A 430 -31.62 40.03 -29.12
CA PHE A 430 -31.39 41.35 -28.54
C PHE A 430 -32.40 42.26 -29.26
N LEU A 431 -33.38 42.85 -28.55
CA LEU A 431 -34.16 44.05 -28.93
C LEU A 431 -35.30 44.32 -27.92
N HIS A 432 -35.29 45.53 -27.36
CA HIS A 432 -36.32 46.24 -26.57
C HIS A 432 -36.97 45.63 -25.30
N PRO A 433 -37.09 46.43 -24.22
CA PRO A 433 -38.04 46.19 -23.13
C PRO A 433 -39.41 46.84 -23.42
N ASP A 434 -40.51 46.20 -22.99
CA ASP A 434 -41.73 46.87 -22.49
C ASP A 434 -42.84 45.86 -22.06
N ARG A 435 -43.88 46.37 -21.38
CA ARG A 435 -45.20 45.73 -21.07
C ARG A 435 -45.33 44.77 -19.87
N VAL A 436 -45.40 45.41 -18.69
CA VAL A 436 -46.38 45.24 -17.59
C VAL A 436 -47.58 44.28 -17.82
N GLN A 437 -47.80 43.35 -16.87
CA GLN A 437 -49.04 43.04 -16.10
C GLN A 437 -48.84 41.67 -15.39
N VAL A 438 -48.89 41.46 -14.07
CA VAL A 438 -49.71 41.95 -12.92
C VAL A 438 -51.07 41.25 -12.76
N GLN A 439 -51.11 40.21 -11.90
CA GLN A 439 -52.12 39.89 -10.86
C GLN A 439 -51.55 38.77 -9.96
N GLN A 440 -51.36 38.96 -8.64
CA GLN A 440 -52.32 38.74 -7.53
C GLN A 440 -52.66 37.24 -7.32
N ILE A 441 -52.63 36.65 -6.11
CA ILE A 441 -52.99 37.17 -4.78
C ILE A 441 -52.25 36.43 -3.61
N LYS A 442 -51.98 37.18 -2.52
CA LYS A 442 -52.00 36.87 -1.05
C LYS A 442 -52.32 35.44 -0.58
N LEU A 443 -51.95 34.93 0.62
CA LEU A 443 -51.21 35.37 1.84
C LEU A 443 -50.64 34.05 2.49
N VAL A 444 -50.14 33.84 3.72
CA VAL A 444 -50.08 34.50 5.05
C VAL A 444 -48.64 34.32 5.63
N ALA A 445 -48.25 35.04 6.68
CA ALA A 445 -47.01 34.80 7.45
C ALA A 445 -47.29 34.58 8.95
N ALA A 446 -46.43 33.82 9.64
CA ALA A 446 -46.40 33.71 11.10
C ALA A 446 -45.01 33.26 11.62
N GLU A 447 -44.22 34.21 12.14
CA GLU A 447 -43.26 33.96 13.22
C GLU A 447 -44.08 33.98 14.54
N ASP A 448 -43.66 33.48 15.72
CA ASP A 448 -42.42 33.83 16.44
C ASP A 448 -42.31 33.07 17.80
N VAL A 449 -41.17 33.21 18.49
CA VAL A 449 -40.86 32.99 19.94
C VAL A 449 -41.38 31.73 20.68
N TYR A 450 -40.45 30.85 21.12
CA TYR A 450 -40.07 30.75 22.55
C TYR A 450 -38.79 29.94 22.82
N ALA A 451 -38.01 30.39 23.82
CA ALA A 451 -36.79 29.73 24.29
C ALA A 451 -36.91 29.24 25.75
N ARG A 452 -36.17 28.17 26.07
CA ARG A 452 -35.93 27.59 27.41
C ARG A 452 -37.15 27.11 28.22
N ARG A 453 -37.29 25.80 28.37
CA ARG A 453 -37.58 25.13 29.66
C ARG A 453 -36.88 23.78 29.73
N SER A 454 -36.58 23.32 30.94
CA SER A 454 -35.68 22.19 31.19
C SER A 454 -36.42 20.99 31.82
N ALA A 455 -35.82 19.81 31.60
CA ALA A 455 -35.98 18.57 32.39
C ALA A 455 -37.24 17.70 32.21
N LEU A 456 -36.98 16.39 32.32
CA LEU A 456 -37.88 15.24 32.53
C LEU A 456 -39.01 14.98 31.51
N ALA A 457 -38.66 14.18 30.50
CA ALA A 457 -39.49 13.06 30.06
C ALA A 457 -38.58 11.81 29.94
N ILE A 458 -38.81 10.80 30.77
CA ILE A 458 -38.03 9.54 30.81
C ILE A 458 -38.84 8.42 30.14
N ALA A 459 -38.15 7.43 29.57
CA ALA A 459 -38.68 6.15 29.08
C ALA A 459 -39.66 6.21 27.89
N ALA A 460 -39.14 6.57 26.70
CA ALA A 460 -39.73 6.16 25.41
C ALA A 460 -38.73 6.00 24.25
N PHE A 461 -37.41 5.93 24.51
CA PHE A 461 -36.48 5.48 23.47
C PHE A 461 -36.59 3.96 23.31
N ALA A 462 -37.02 3.52 22.14
CA ALA A 462 -37.12 2.11 21.80
C ALA A 462 -35.76 1.42 21.95
N SER A 463 -35.78 0.17 22.41
CA SER A 463 -34.59 -0.64 22.61
C SER A 463 -33.93 -0.96 21.26
N PHE A 464 -32.92 -0.17 20.89
CA PHE A 464 -31.91 -0.63 19.94
C PHE A 464 -31.28 -1.92 20.48
N PRO A 465 -31.09 -2.97 19.66
CA PRO A 465 -30.32 -4.12 20.07
C PRO A 465 -28.90 -3.66 20.40
N SER A 466 -28.37 -4.07 21.55
CA SER A 466 -27.05 -3.66 22.03
C SER A 466 -25.96 -4.43 21.28
N GLY A 467 -25.61 -3.94 20.08
CA GLY A 467 -24.46 -4.39 19.30
C GLY A 467 -23.14 -4.27 20.07
N VAL A 468 -22.13 -5.04 19.66
CA VAL A 468 -21.01 -5.43 20.52
C VAL A 468 -20.04 -4.27 20.80
N ARG A 469 -20.23 -3.62 21.97
CA ARG A 469 -19.34 -2.58 22.53
C ARG A 469 -17.88 -3.01 22.78
N SER A 470 -17.55 -4.28 22.59
CA SER A 470 -16.21 -4.84 22.81
C SER A 470 -15.48 -5.27 21.53
N ILE A 471 -16.06 -5.03 20.35
CA ILE A 471 -15.37 -5.16 19.07
C ILE A 471 -15.14 -3.78 18.47
N GLY A 472 -13.88 -3.50 18.17
CA GLY A 472 -13.48 -2.44 17.25
C GLY A 472 -12.91 -3.00 15.96
N VAL A 473 -12.65 -2.12 15.00
CA VAL A 473 -11.91 -2.45 13.77
C VAL A 473 -10.83 -1.40 13.52
N CYS A 474 -9.64 -1.84 13.11
CA CYS A 474 -8.55 -0.95 12.73
C CYS A 474 -8.79 -0.36 11.34
N TYR A 475 -8.86 0.97 11.23
CA TYR A 475 -9.01 1.65 9.96
C TYR A 475 -7.63 1.87 9.31
N GLY A 476 -7.20 0.86 8.56
CA GLY A 476 -6.07 0.96 7.64
C GLY A 476 -6.33 1.98 6.52
N MET A 477 -5.33 2.80 6.21
CA MET A 477 -5.43 3.94 5.29
C MET A 477 -4.50 3.80 4.07
N ASN A 478 -3.71 2.74 3.98
CA ASN A 478 -2.68 2.52 2.95
C ASN A 478 -3.27 1.87 1.69
N GLY A 479 -4.23 2.55 1.06
CA GLY A 479 -4.89 2.06 -0.16
C GLY A 479 -5.05 3.10 -1.26
N ASP A 480 -5.18 2.62 -2.49
CA ASP A 480 -5.78 3.33 -3.63
C ASP A 480 -7.30 3.10 -3.62
N GLY A 481 -8.08 4.13 -3.97
CA GLY A 481 -9.52 3.99 -4.14
C GLY A 481 -10.32 3.68 -2.87
N LEU A 482 -9.73 3.86 -1.67
CA LEU A 482 -10.45 3.75 -0.40
C LEU A 482 -11.60 4.78 -0.33
N PRO A 483 -12.68 4.51 0.43
CA PRO A 483 -13.80 5.44 0.55
C PRO A 483 -13.42 6.75 1.27
N SER A 484 -14.28 7.77 1.14
CA SER A 484 -14.15 9.01 1.92
C SER A 484 -14.16 8.70 3.43
N ARG A 485 -13.53 9.54 4.25
CA ARG A 485 -13.51 9.31 5.71
C ARG A 485 -14.94 9.26 6.30
N SER A 486 -15.84 10.09 5.79
CA SER A 486 -17.28 10.04 6.09
C SER A 486 -17.95 8.73 5.65
N ASP A 487 -17.64 8.20 4.46
CA ASP A 487 -18.15 6.90 4.01
C ASP A 487 -17.70 5.78 4.94
N VAL A 488 -16.45 5.80 5.41
CA VAL A 488 -15.92 4.80 6.34
C VAL A 488 -16.62 4.90 7.70
N VAL A 489 -16.81 6.11 8.24
CA VAL A 489 -17.57 6.30 9.50
C VAL A 489 -19.02 5.80 9.36
N GLN A 490 -19.67 6.03 8.20
CA GLN A 490 -21.00 5.46 7.96
C GLN A 490 -20.97 3.93 7.80
N LEU A 491 -19.92 3.37 7.19
CA LEU A 491 -19.74 1.92 7.05
C LEU A 491 -19.49 1.23 8.40
N TYR A 492 -18.80 1.89 9.35
CA TYR A 492 -18.72 1.41 10.73
C TYR A 492 -20.12 1.36 11.37
N LYS A 493 -20.89 2.46 11.27
CA LYS A 493 -22.25 2.55 11.80
C LYS A 493 -23.21 1.52 11.20
N SER A 494 -23.19 1.32 9.88
CA SER A 494 -24.08 0.38 9.19
C SER A 494 -23.80 -1.08 9.54
N ASN A 495 -22.58 -1.39 9.97
CA ASN A 495 -22.17 -2.71 10.43
C ASN A 495 -22.17 -2.83 11.97
N GLY A 496 -22.67 -1.84 12.71
CA GLY A 496 -22.74 -1.88 14.18
C GLY A 496 -21.40 -1.77 14.92
N ILE A 497 -20.31 -1.43 14.22
CA ILE A 497 -18.95 -1.39 14.77
C ILE A 497 -18.81 -0.20 15.72
N GLY A 498 -18.76 -0.47 17.02
CA GLY A 498 -18.79 0.55 18.07
C GLY A 498 -17.44 1.25 18.34
N ALA A 499 -16.31 0.70 17.88
CA ALA A 499 -14.99 1.27 18.13
C ALA A 499 -14.07 1.25 16.89
N MET A 500 -13.18 2.24 16.79
CA MET A 500 -12.20 2.38 15.72
C MET A 500 -10.79 2.61 16.30
N ARG A 501 -9.77 2.04 15.65
CA ARG A 501 -8.37 2.44 15.86
C ARG A 501 -7.80 3.09 14.60
N ILE A 502 -7.11 4.23 14.74
CA ILE A 502 -6.39 4.92 13.66
C ILE A 502 -4.93 5.16 14.03
N TYR A 503 -4.03 4.91 13.08
CA TYR A 503 -2.58 4.91 13.30
C TYR A 503 -1.92 6.31 13.30
N SER A 504 -2.68 7.37 13.05
CA SER A 504 -2.22 8.76 13.12
C SER A 504 -3.41 9.73 13.16
N ALA A 505 -3.14 10.99 13.50
CA ALA A 505 -4.13 12.07 13.55
C ALA A 505 -4.54 12.59 12.16
N ASP A 506 -5.22 11.76 11.37
CA ASP A 506 -5.83 12.16 10.11
C ASP A 506 -7.04 13.09 10.37
N ARG A 507 -6.91 14.37 9.98
CA ARG A 507 -7.92 15.40 10.28
C ARG A 507 -9.28 15.10 9.67
N GLU A 508 -9.33 14.57 8.44
CA GLU A 508 -10.60 14.23 7.79
C GLU A 508 -11.32 13.08 8.52
N ALA A 509 -10.58 12.09 9.03
CA ALA A 509 -11.12 11.02 9.87
C ALA A 509 -11.60 11.54 11.22
N LEU A 510 -10.81 12.40 11.88
CA LEU A 510 -11.18 13.01 13.17
C LEU A 510 -12.40 13.94 13.04
N ASP A 511 -12.50 14.75 11.97
CA ASP A 511 -13.68 15.57 11.68
C ASP A 511 -14.92 14.71 11.38
N ALA A 512 -14.77 13.59 10.65
CA ALA A 512 -15.85 12.64 10.38
C ALA A 512 -16.30 11.84 11.62
N LEU A 513 -15.38 11.57 12.56
CA LEU A 513 -15.66 10.87 13.81
C LEU A 513 -16.29 11.78 14.89
N ARG A 514 -16.16 13.10 14.80
CA ARG A 514 -16.69 14.04 15.81
C ARG A 514 -18.22 13.89 15.93
N GLY A 515 -18.69 13.49 17.11
CA GLY A 515 -20.12 13.24 17.36
C GLY A 515 -20.66 11.99 16.64
N SER A 516 -19.79 11.11 16.14
CA SER A 516 -20.20 9.87 15.48
C SER A 516 -20.81 8.86 16.47
N GLY A 517 -20.33 8.82 17.72
CA GLY A 517 -20.67 7.79 18.70
C GLY A 517 -19.86 6.49 18.55
N ILE A 518 -18.73 6.55 17.83
CA ILE A 518 -17.75 5.46 17.72
C ILE A 518 -16.58 5.79 18.66
N ASP A 519 -16.27 4.88 19.58
CA ASP A 519 -15.10 4.95 20.48
C ASP A 519 -13.81 5.04 19.64
N LEU A 520 -12.88 5.94 19.99
CA LEU A 520 -11.64 6.12 19.24
C LEU A 520 -10.37 5.79 20.05
N ALA A 521 -9.58 4.87 19.51
CA ALA A 521 -8.17 4.71 19.81
C ALA A 521 -7.34 5.46 18.75
N LEU A 522 -6.66 6.52 19.16
CA LEU A 522 -5.81 7.35 18.30
C LEU A 522 -4.33 7.11 18.64
N ASP A 523 -3.60 6.49 17.72
CA ASP A 523 -2.13 6.44 17.81
C ASP A 523 -1.53 7.81 17.49
N VAL A 524 -0.44 8.15 18.20
CA VAL A 524 0.24 9.45 18.07
C VAL A 524 0.86 9.67 16.67
N GLY A 525 1.27 8.59 16.02
CA GLY A 525 2.02 8.57 14.76
C GLY A 525 2.89 7.31 14.66
N ASP A 526 3.82 7.29 13.72
CA ASP A 526 4.73 6.15 13.55
C ASP A 526 5.74 6.06 14.72
N ARG A 527 6.43 4.93 14.83
CA ARG A 527 7.50 4.69 15.84
C ARG A 527 8.59 5.77 15.87
N ASN A 528 8.78 6.53 14.78
CA ASN A 528 9.70 7.67 14.71
C ASN A 528 9.15 8.95 15.38
N ASP A 529 7.83 9.12 15.46
CA ASP A 529 7.18 10.32 15.98
C ASP A 529 7.07 10.30 17.51
N VAL A 530 7.22 9.13 18.14
CA VAL A 530 7.34 8.98 19.61
C VAL A 530 8.53 9.76 20.18
N GLY A 531 9.61 9.92 19.40
CA GLY A 531 10.73 10.80 19.78
C GLY A 531 10.40 12.30 19.70
N GLN A 532 9.42 12.69 18.87
CA GLN A 532 9.00 14.07 18.70
C GLN A 532 7.92 14.46 19.72
N ILE A 533 6.92 13.59 19.97
CA ILE A 533 5.83 13.87 20.93
C ILE A 533 6.36 14.10 22.35
N ALA A 534 7.47 13.45 22.72
CA ALA A 534 8.15 13.70 23.99
C ALA A 534 8.56 15.18 24.20
N ALA A 535 8.74 15.95 23.12
CA ALA A 535 9.08 17.37 23.15
C ALA A 535 7.91 18.31 22.76
N SER A 536 6.79 17.78 22.25
CA SER A 536 5.66 18.58 21.69
C SER A 536 4.26 18.12 22.12
N ALA A 537 4.16 17.32 23.20
CA ALA A 537 2.91 16.74 23.67
C ALA A 537 1.77 17.76 23.87
N ASP A 538 2.04 18.92 24.49
CA ASP A 538 1.02 19.95 24.75
C ASP A 538 0.37 20.46 23.45
N SER A 539 1.17 20.85 22.46
CA SER A 539 0.65 21.33 21.18
C SER A 539 -0.06 20.23 20.40
N TRP A 540 0.49 19.02 20.38
CA TRP A 540 -0.17 17.88 19.72
C TRP A 540 -1.53 17.53 20.36
N VAL A 541 -1.64 17.61 21.69
CA VAL A 541 -2.91 17.39 22.41
C VAL A 541 -3.89 18.54 22.18
N GLN A 542 -3.46 19.81 22.09
CA GLN A 542 -4.38 20.88 21.68
C GLN A 542 -4.90 20.66 20.25
N ASP A 543 -3.99 20.41 19.31
CA ASP A 543 -4.28 20.37 17.86
C ASP A 543 -5.07 19.13 17.42
N ASN A 544 -4.79 17.95 17.99
CA ASN A 544 -5.30 16.67 17.49
C ASN A 544 -6.27 15.98 18.46
N VAL A 545 -6.18 16.25 19.76
CA VAL A 545 -7.09 15.67 20.76
C VAL A 545 -8.19 16.67 21.10
N LYS A 546 -7.86 17.84 21.63
CA LYS A 546 -8.83 18.81 22.18
C LYS A 546 -9.70 19.47 21.10
N ALA A 547 -9.24 19.56 19.86
CA ALA A 547 -10.05 20.04 18.73
C ALA A 547 -11.09 19.01 18.22
N TYR A 548 -11.01 17.75 18.69
CA TYR A 548 -11.72 16.61 18.12
C TYR A 548 -12.45 15.74 19.14
N TYR A 549 -11.98 15.72 20.40
CA TYR A 549 -12.46 14.91 21.52
C TYR A 549 -12.54 13.40 21.19
N PRO A 550 -11.38 12.70 21.04
CA PRO A 550 -11.35 11.25 20.91
C PRO A 550 -11.68 10.60 22.27
N ASP A 551 -12.75 9.81 22.33
CA ASP A 551 -13.41 9.46 23.60
C ASP A 551 -12.74 8.36 24.46
N LYS A 552 -11.60 7.77 24.05
CA LYS A 552 -11.06 6.55 24.69
C LYS A 552 -9.54 6.50 24.92
N TYR A 553 -8.74 6.26 23.88
CA TYR A 553 -7.31 5.96 24.03
C TYR A 553 -6.41 6.86 23.18
N ILE A 554 -5.30 7.31 23.76
CA ILE A 554 -4.13 7.79 23.01
C ILE A 554 -3.02 6.73 23.08
N VAL A 555 -2.60 6.21 21.93
CA VAL A 555 -1.62 5.13 21.84
C VAL A 555 -0.24 5.71 21.48
N VAL A 556 0.68 5.68 22.44
CA VAL A 556 2.02 6.23 22.30
C VAL A 556 2.97 5.13 21.82
N GLY A 557 3.04 4.97 20.51
CA GLY A 557 3.85 3.95 19.83
C GLY A 557 3.12 2.64 19.58
N ASN A 558 3.37 2.08 18.39
CA ASN A 558 2.88 0.77 17.95
C ASN A 558 4.05 -0.22 17.76
N GLU A 559 3.74 -1.51 17.85
CA GLU A 559 4.68 -2.63 17.67
C GLU A 559 6.03 -2.50 18.43
N LEU A 560 5.96 -2.18 19.72
CA LEU A 560 7.17 -2.17 20.56
C LEU A 560 7.87 -3.53 20.53
N THR A 561 9.20 -3.54 20.51
CA THR A 561 10.03 -4.78 20.63
C THR A 561 10.63 -4.95 22.03
N GLY A 562 10.39 -4.00 22.94
CA GLY A 562 11.02 -3.95 24.27
C GLY A 562 12.53 -3.63 24.25
N THR A 563 13.11 -3.39 23.07
CA THR A 563 14.53 -3.08 22.84
C THR A 563 14.67 -1.73 22.13
N GLY A 564 15.62 -0.90 22.58
CA GLY A 564 15.92 0.41 21.96
C GLY A 564 14.91 1.52 22.28
N ASP A 565 13.63 1.33 21.97
CA ASP A 565 12.60 2.38 22.04
C ASP A 565 12.26 2.84 23.47
N ALA A 566 12.52 1.98 24.45
CA ALA A 566 12.09 2.10 25.84
C ALA A 566 12.36 3.47 26.49
N ALA A 567 13.51 4.06 26.15
CA ALA A 567 14.00 5.30 26.74
C ALA A 567 13.21 6.55 26.29
N SER A 568 12.46 6.48 25.18
CA SER A 568 11.60 7.58 24.72
C SER A 568 10.12 7.35 25.04
N ILE A 569 9.63 6.11 25.03
CA ILE A 569 8.19 5.80 25.17
C ILE A 569 7.63 6.22 26.53
N LEU A 570 8.23 5.81 27.64
CA LEU A 570 7.66 6.16 28.95
C LEU A 570 7.66 7.69 29.20
N PRO A 571 8.73 8.45 28.89
CA PRO A 571 8.68 9.92 28.90
C PRO A 571 7.62 10.49 27.95
N ALA A 572 7.47 9.95 26.74
CA ALA A 572 6.42 10.36 25.81
C ALA A 572 5.00 10.13 26.38
N MET A 573 4.75 8.97 26.98
CA MET A 573 3.48 8.65 27.65
C MET A 573 3.21 9.59 28.82
N GLN A 574 4.22 9.87 29.65
CA GLN A 574 4.14 10.81 30.78
C GLN A 574 3.81 12.23 30.29
N ASN A 575 4.46 12.69 29.23
CA ASN A 575 4.25 14.04 28.69
C ASN A 575 2.88 14.18 28.00
N VAL A 576 2.39 13.14 27.30
CA VAL A 576 1.02 13.12 26.75
C VAL A 576 -0.03 13.08 27.87
N GLN A 577 0.20 12.31 28.96
CA GLN A 577 -0.70 12.29 30.11
C GLN A 577 -0.73 13.65 30.84
N ALA A 578 0.41 14.33 30.96
CA ALA A 578 0.48 15.69 31.51
C ALA A 578 -0.23 16.72 30.61
N ALA A 579 -0.07 16.62 29.29
CA ALA A 579 -0.78 17.46 28.32
C ALA A 579 -2.31 17.24 28.35
N LEU A 580 -2.76 15.99 28.48
CA LEU A 580 -4.18 15.65 28.67
C LEU A 580 -4.72 16.19 30.01
N ALA A 581 -3.95 16.13 31.09
CA ALA A 581 -4.33 16.72 32.37
C ALA A 581 -4.45 18.25 32.26
N SER A 582 -3.48 18.92 31.64
CA SER A 582 -3.52 20.36 31.34
C SER A 582 -4.67 20.76 30.40
N ALA A 583 -5.13 19.84 29.55
CA ALA A 583 -6.30 20.04 28.69
C ALA A 583 -7.65 19.76 29.38
N GLY A 584 -7.65 19.17 30.58
CA GLY A 584 -8.87 18.73 31.30
C GLY A 584 -9.46 17.41 30.81
N LEU A 585 -8.64 16.53 30.21
CA LEU A 585 -9.06 15.31 29.49
C LEU A 585 -8.53 14.00 30.10
N ALA A 586 -7.68 14.04 31.13
CA ALA A 586 -7.05 12.85 31.72
C ALA A 586 -8.03 11.86 32.39
N ASP A 587 -9.21 12.33 32.80
CA ASP A 587 -10.24 11.48 33.40
C ASP A 587 -10.99 10.65 32.35
N SER A 588 -11.28 11.24 31.18
CA SER A 588 -11.98 10.58 30.07
C SER A 588 -11.05 9.78 29.16
N ILE A 589 -9.86 10.31 28.84
CA ILE A 589 -8.95 9.74 27.84
C ILE A 589 -7.76 9.07 28.55
N LYS A 590 -7.43 7.82 28.17
CA LYS A 590 -6.32 7.06 28.78
C LYS A 590 -5.14 6.92 27.83
N VAL A 591 -3.94 7.22 28.34
CA VAL A 591 -2.68 7.01 27.61
C VAL A 591 -2.22 5.57 27.76
N THR A 592 -1.98 4.92 26.62
CA THR A 592 -1.52 3.53 26.51
C THR A 592 -0.45 3.39 25.43
N THR A 593 0.04 2.17 25.17
CA THR A 593 1.04 1.83 24.16
C THR A 593 0.82 0.39 23.69
N ALA A 594 1.11 0.08 22.42
CA ALA A 594 0.83 -1.21 21.82
C ALA A 594 2.09 -2.07 21.61
N ILE A 595 2.12 -3.23 22.27
CA ILE A 595 3.16 -4.25 22.10
C ILE A 595 2.77 -5.28 21.04
N LYS A 596 3.76 -6.02 20.52
CA LYS A 596 3.54 -7.22 19.70
C LYS A 596 4.17 -8.46 20.35
N MET A 597 3.85 -9.64 19.86
CA MET A 597 4.18 -10.92 20.51
C MET A 597 5.69 -11.20 20.68
N ASP A 598 6.58 -10.59 19.89
CA ASP A 598 8.04 -10.75 20.04
C ASP A 598 8.63 -9.98 21.25
N THR A 599 7.80 -9.20 21.96
CA THR A 599 8.12 -8.71 23.30
C THR A 599 8.16 -9.80 24.37
N LEU A 600 7.68 -11.02 24.09
CA LEU A 600 7.74 -12.15 24.99
C LEU A 600 8.92 -13.08 24.67
N ALA A 601 9.74 -13.41 25.68
CA ALA A 601 10.83 -14.39 25.54
C ALA A 601 10.33 -15.84 25.65
N ALA A 602 9.16 -16.03 26.27
CA ALA A 602 8.42 -17.29 26.27
C ALA A 602 6.92 -16.98 26.29
N SER A 603 6.13 -17.79 25.59
CA SER A 603 4.68 -17.65 25.45
C SER A 603 3.89 -18.97 25.54
N SER A 604 4.58 -20.11 25.72
CA SER A 604 3.95 -21.43 25.86
C SER A 604 4.68 -22.28 26.93
N PRO A 605 3.97 -22.94 27.85
CA PRO A 605 2.54 -22.75 28.14
C PRO A 605 2.25 -21.30 28.58
N PRO A 606 1.00 -20.80 28.51
CA PRO A 606 0.74 -19.36 28.71
C PRO A 606 1.25 -18.79 30.04
N SER A 607 1.19 -19.52 31.15
CA SER A 607 1.80 -19.12 32.43
C SER A 607 3.33 -18.92 32.39
N ALA A 608 4.04 -19.46 31.40
CA ALA A 608 5.45 -19.17 31.16
C ALA A 608 5.67 -17.74 30.63
N GLY A 609 4.63 -17.12 30.06
CA GLY A 609 4.57 -15.75 29.53
C GLY A 609 5.45 -14.75 30.28
N VAL A 610 6.51 -14.23 29.65
CA VAL A 610 7.45 -13.29 30.27
C VAL A 610 8.07 -12.37 29.22
N PHE A 611 8.21 -11.08 29.56
CA PHE A 611 8.80 -10.10 28.66
C PHE A 611 10.30 -10.34 28.43
N THR A 612 10.75 -10.13 27.20
CA THR A 612 12.17 -10.18 26.78
C THR A 612 13.02 -9.14 27.50
N ASN A 613 12.43 -8.00 27.88
CA ASN A 613 13.09 -6.92 28.63
C ASN A 613 12.21 -6.47 29.81
N PRO A 614 12.19 -7.20 30.95
CA PRO A 614 11.33 -6.86 32.09
C PRO A 614 11.61 -5.47 32.66
N SER A 615 12.87 -5.03 32.69
CA SER A 615 13.30 -3.69 33.14
C SER A 615 12.76 -2.53 32.29
N VAL A 616 12.33 -2.81 31.06
CA VAL A 616 11.64 -1.85 30.16
C VAL A 616 10.13 -1.87 30.41
N MET A 617 9.55 -3.06 30.53
CA MET A 617 8.10 -3.21 30.62
C MET A 617 7.56 -2.94 32.03
N GLU A 618 8.33 -3.16 33.09
CA GLU A 618 7.93 -2.89 34.47
C GLU A 618 7.60 -1.40 34.72
N PRO A 619 8.45 -0.42 34.34
CA PRO A 619 8.08 1.00 34.42
C PRO A 619 6.83 1.38 33.61
N ILE A 620 6.64 0.79 32.43
CA ILE A 620 5.47 1.05 31.57
C ILE A 620 4.19 0.49 32.20
N VAL A 621 4.20 -0.77 32.63
CA VAL A 621 3.07 -1.42 33.34
C VAL A 621 2.75 -0.67 34.65
N ARG A 622 3.76 -0.19 35.38
CA ARG A 622 3.55 0.64 36.58
C ARG A 622 2.85 1.97 36.27
N PHE A 623 3.19 2.61 35.16
CA PHE A 623 2.53 3.84 34.69
C PHE A 623 1.08 3.58 34.25
N LEU A 624 0.85 2.51 33.48
CA LEU A 624 -0.50 2.09 33.05
C LEU A 624 -1.41 1.79 34.26
N ALA A 625 -0.89 1.08 35.27
CA ALA A 625 -1.60 0.81 36.53
C ALA A 625 -1.96 2.10 37.27
N GLY A 626 -1.06 3.08 37.32
CA GLY A 626 -1.30 4.39 37.95
C GLY A 626 -2.38 5.22 37.27
N ASN A 627 -2.54 5.09 35.95
CA ASN A 627 -3.54 5.81 35.17
C ASN A 627 -4.87 5.07 34.99
N GLY A 628 -4.96 3.79 35.41
CA GLY A 628 -6.09 2.92 35.10
C GLY A 628 -6.22 2.58 33.61
N ALA A 629 -5.10 2.54 32.89
CA ALA A 629 -5.06 2.25 31.45
C ALA A 629 -4.71 0.76 31.19
N PRO A 630 -5.26 0.14 30.13
CA PRO A 630 -4.83 -1.19 29.70
C PRO A 630 -3.47 -1.12 28.99
N LEU A 631 -2.78 -2.25 28.88
CA LEU A 631 -1.75 -2.49 27.87
C LEU A 631 -2.42 -2.99 26.58
N LEU A 632 -2.07 -2.38 25.45
CA LEU A 632 -2.55 -2.82 24.14
C LEU A 632 -1.61 -3.90 23.58
N ALA A 633 -2.17 -4.96 22.99
CA ALA A 633 -1.40 -6.07 22.40
C ALA A 633 -1.87 -6.44 20.98
N ASN A 634 -0.93 -6.48 20.03
CA ASN A 634 -1.14 -6.97 18.67
C ASN A 634 -0.93 -8.49 18.66
N VAL A 635 -2.04 -9.24 18.57
CA VAL A 635 -2.08 -10.71 18.74
C VAL A 635 -2.55 -11.37 17.44
N TYR A 636 -1.59 -11.92 16.68
CA TYR A 636 -1.84 -12.53 15.38
C TYR A 636 -1.54 -14.05 15.38
N PRO A 637 -2.52 -14.91 15.69
CA PRO A 637 -2.42 -16.38 15.51
C PRO A 637 -2.00 -16.79 14.09
N TYR A 638 -2.34 -15.98 13.08
CA TYR A 638 -1.92 -16.20 11.70
C TYR A 638 -0.41 -16.34 11.56
N PHE A 639 0.40 -15.42 12.11
CA PHE A 639 1.86 -15.48 11.92
C PHE A 639 2.48 -16.65 12.66
N ALA A 640 2.00 -16.98 13.86
CA ALA A 640 2.41 -18.19 14.57
C ALA A 640 2.09 -19.46 13.76
N TYR A 641 0.89 -19.57 13.19
CA TYR A 641 0.53 -20.66 12.29
C TYR A 641 1.36 -20.66 10.99
N ARG A 642 1.65 -19.49 10.40
CA ARG A 642 2.44 -19.35 9.17
C ARG A 642 3.86 -19.92 9.38
N ASP A 643 4.49 -19.51 10.48
CA ASP A 643 5.92 -19.68 10.72
C ASP A 643 6.27 -21.00 11.44
N SER A 644 5.30 -21.64 12.10
CA SER A 644 5.42 -23.00 12.66
C SER A 644 5.00 -24.08 11.65
N GLN A 645 5.49 -25.32 11.82
CA GLN A 645 4.95 -26.50 11.12
C GLN A 645 4.00 -27.33 12.00
N ASP A 646 4.04 -27.14 13.31
CA ASP A 646 3.38 -28.02 14.30
C ASP A 646 2.04 -27.47 14.82
N ILE A 647 1.70 -26.23 14.47
CA ILE A 647 0.42 -25.60 14.86
C ILE A 647 -0.68 -26.08 13.91
N ASP A 648 -1.67 -26.78 14.46
CA ASP A 648 -2.88 -27.15 13.75
C ASP A 648 -3.69 -25.92 13.30
N LEU A 649 -4.28 -26.01 12.10
CA LEU A 649 -5.05 -24.92 11.51
C LEU A 649 -6.38 -24.72 12.23
N SER A 650 -7.09 -25.78 12.62
CA SER A 650 -8.37 -25.64 13.32
C SER A 650 -8.19 -24.93 14.67
N TYR A 651 -7.16 -25.32 15.42
CA TYR A 651 -6.73 -24.67 16.66
C TYR A 651 -6.39 -23.18 16.49
N ALA A 652 -5.82 -22.80 15.34
CA ALA A 652 -5.54 -21.40 14.99
C ALA A 652 -6.77 -20.61 14.53
N LEU A 653 -7.84 -21.28 14.08
CA LEU A 653 -9.08 -20.70 13.55
C LEU A 653 -10.28 -20.74 14.53
N PHE A 654 -10.06 -21.06 15.82
CA PHE A 654 -11.11 -21.36 16.81
C PHE A 654 -12.05 -22.53 16.42
N GLN A 655 -11.65 -23.37 15.47
CA GLN A 655 -12.44 -24.52 15.02
C GLN A 655 -12.13 -25.76 15.87
N PRO A 656 -13.05 -26.75 15.94
CA PRO A 656 -12.82 -27.99 16.67
C PRO A 656 -11.52 -28.68 16.26
N SER A 657 -10.63 -28.89 17.24
CA SER A 657 -9.30 -29.47 17.06
C SER A 657 -9.05 -30.57 18.09
N SER A 658 -8.15 -31.50 17.78
CA SER A 658 -7.55 -32.41 18.75
C SER A 658 -6.41 -31.76 19.56
N THR A 659 -5.96 -30.58 19.15
CA THR A 659 -4.95 -29.79 19.86
C THR A 659 -5.58 -29.08 21.05
N THR A 660 -4.98 -29.22 22.23
CA THR A 660 -5.32 -28.45 23.41
C THR A 660 -4.04 -28.22 24.19
N VAL A 661 -3.67 -26.95 24.42
CA VAL A 661 -2.50 -26.61 25.23
C VAL A 661 -2.90 -26.66 26.69
N SER A 662 -2.34 -27.59 27.46
CA SER A 662 -2.54 -27.66 28.91
C SER A 662 -1.47 -26.87 29.64
N ASP A 663 -1.88 -26.08 30.62
CA ASP A 663 -1.03 -25.22 31.43
C ASP A 663 -1.08 -25.64 32.92
N PRO A 664 -0.33 -26.69 33.32
CA PRO A 664 -0.34 -27.20 34.68
C PRO A 664 0.19 -26.18 35.70
N ASN A 665 1.03 -25.23 35.26
CA ASN A 665 1.61 -24.20 36.12
C ASN A 665 0.70 -22.97 36.24
N GLY A 666 -0.14 -22.70 35.23
CA GLY A 666 -1.15 -21.64 35.20
C GLY A 666 -2.45 -21.98 35.93
N GLY A 667 -2.40 -22.84 36.95
CA GLY A 667 -3.59 -23.29 37.69
C GLY A 667 -4.37 -24.44 37.01
N GLY A 668 -3.77 -25.14 36.06
CA GLY A 668 -4.41 -26.27 35.35
C GLY A 668 -5.32 -25.84 34.19
N LEU A 669 -5.25 -24.58 33.76
CA LEU A 669 -5.98 -24.06 32.62
C LEU A 669 -5.65 -24.87 31.35
N SER A 670 -6.62 -24.95 30.43
CA SER A 670 -6.47 -25.64 29.16
C SER A 670 -7.07 -24.79 28.05
N TYR A 671 -6.31 -24.62 26.97
CA TYR A 671 -6.59 -23.69 25.88
C TYR A 671 -6.95 -24.49 24.63
N THR A 672 -8.15 -24.27 24.10
CA THR A 672 -8.73 -24.98 22.94
C THR A 672 -8.55 -24.24 21.62
N ASN A 673 -8.06 -22.99 21.67
CA ASN A 673 -7.66 -22.19 20.52
C ASN A 673 -6.33 -21.46 20.80
N LEU A 674 -5.64 -21.05 19.74
CA LEU A 674 -4.34 -20.39 19.80
C LEU A 674 -4.42 -18.95 20.33
N PHE A 675 -5.50 -18.23 20.05
CA PHE A 675 -5.68 -16.83 20.43
C PHE A 675 -5.65 -16.66 21.96
N ASP A 676 -6.46 -17.42 22.69
CA ASP A 676 -6.52 -17.37 24.16
C ASP A 676 -5.16 -17.66 24.79
N ALA A 677 -4.45 -18.66 24.29
CA ALA A 677 -3.12 -19.01 24.76
C ALA A 677 -2.11 -17.86 24.56
N MET A 678 -2.21 -17.13 23.43
CA MET A 678 -1.37 -15.96 23.16
C MET A 678 -1.73 -14.74 24.03
N VAL A 679 -3.02 -14.45 24.21
CA VAL A 679 -3.49 -13.35 25.07
C VAL A 679 -3.11 -13.58 26.53
N ASP A 680 -3.32 -14.80 27.04
CA ASP A 680 -3.03 -15.11 28.44
C ASP A 680 -1.54 -15.25 28.73
N ALA A 681 -0.71 -15.52 27.72
CA ALA A 681 0.74 -15.37 27.81
C ALA A 681 1.17 -13.91 28.00
N VAL A 682 0.51 -12.96 27.33
CA VAL A 682 0.74 -11.51 27.57
C VAL A 682 0.29 -11.14 28.99
N ARG A 683 -0.87 -11.60 29.45
CA ARG A 683 -1.34 -11.34 30.82
C ARG A 683 -0.40 -11.92 31.89
N ALA A 684 0.11 -13.14 31.71
CA ALA A 684 1.11 -13.74 32.59
C ALA A 684 2.43 -12.94 32.62
N ALA A 685 2.83 -12.33 31.50
CA ALA A 685 3.99 -11.44 31.46
C ALA A 685 3.76 -10.12 32.22
N VAL A 686 2.57 -9.53 32.07
CA VAL A 686 2.14 -8.32 32.79
C VAL A 686 2.07 -8.56 34.29
N GLU A 687 1.49 -9.67 34.75
CA GLU A 687 1.40 -10.04 36.17
C GLU A 687 2.78 -10.19 36.85
N LYS A 688 3.77 -10.74 36.12
CA LYS A 688 5.13 -10.92 36.64
C LYS A 688 5.87 -9.60 36.84
N VAL A 689 5.61 -8.58 36.01
CA VAL A 689 6.20 -7.24 36.18
C VAL A 689 5.36 -6.30 37.04
N SER A 690 4.05 -6.54 37.20
CA SER A 690 3.22 -5.79 38.16
C SER A 690 3.41 -6.24 39.61
N GLY A 691 4.07 -7.39 39.84
CA GLY A 691 4.33 -7.94 41.16
C GLY A 691 3.12 -8.64 41.81
N GLY A 692 2.10 -9.01 41.02
CA GLY A 692 0.95 -9.78 41.50
C GLY A 692 -0.02 -9.06 42.44
N GLY A 693 0.05 -7.72 42.54
CA GLY A 693 -0.86 -6.90 43.35
C GLY A 693 -2.26 -6.77 42.73
N SER A 694 -3.24 -6.36 43.54
CA SER A 694 -4.68 -6.28 43.16
C SER A 694 -5.05 -5.26 42.07
N SER A 695 -4.07 -4.55 41.50
CA SER A 695 -4.21 -3.60 40.40
C SER A 695 -3.41 -4.05 39.18
N VAL A 696 -3.68 -5.29 38.73
CA VAL A 696 -3.14 -5.85 37.48
C VAL A 696 -3.62 -5.02 36.29
N VAL A 697 -2.70 -4.56 35.45
CA VAL A 697 -3.00 -3.87 34.20
C VAL A 697 -3.73 -4.82 33.25
N ASP A 698 -4.86 -4.39 32.70
CA ASP A 698 -5.62 -5.20 31.76
C ASP A 698 -4.91 -5.30 30.41
N VAL A 699 -5.23 -6.34 29.63
CA VAL A 699 -4.73 -6.54 28.27
C VAL A 699 -5.90 -6.50 27.30
N VAL A 700 -5.88 -5.49 26.44
CA VAL A 700 -6.82 -5.27 25.32
C VAL A 700 -6.11 -5.62 24.03
N VAL A 701 -6.76 -6.37 23.14
CA VAL A 701 -6.13 -6.81 21.89
C VAL A 701 -6.31 -5.72 20.84
N SER A 702 -5.26 -4.96 20.56
CA SER A 702 -5.28 -3.76 19.71
C SER A 702 -5.21 -4.05 18.21
N GLU A 703 -4.80 -5.26 17.84
CA GLU A 703 -4.86 -5.80 16.47
C GLU A 703 -4.97 -7.33 16.56
N SER A 704 -5.91 -7.91 15.80
CA SER A 704 -5.94 -9.34 15.50
C SER A 704 -6.67 -9.62 14.19
N GLY A 705 -6.24 -10.60 13.41
CA GLY A 705 -6.88 -10.93 12.15
C GLY A 705 -6.20 -12.06 11.38
N TRP A 706 -6.79 -12.42 10.24
CA TRP A 706 -6.29 -13.46 9.35
C TRP A 706 -6.43 -13.02 7.88
N PRO A 707 -5.39 -13.18 7.04
CA PRO A 707 -5.39 -12.70 5.67
C PRO A 707 -6.18 -13.63 4.73
N SER A 708 -6.90 -13.03 3.77
CA SER A 708 -7.75 -13.75 2.82
C SER A 708 -6.99 -14.39 1.64
N ASP A 709 -5.71 -14.09 1.48
CA ASP A 709 -4.86 -14.44 0.32
C ASP A 709 -3.38 -14.10 0.63
N GLY A 710 -2.45 -14.58 -0.19
CA GLY A 710 -1.06 -14.13 -0.22
C GLY A 710 -0.03 -14.99 0.51
N GLY A 711 -0.44 -16.05 1.23
CA GLY A 711 0.49 -16.87 2.03
C GLY A 711 -0.08 -18.21 2.50
N LYS A 712 0.73 -18.99 3.23
CA LYS A 712 0.33 -20.28 3.81
C LYS A 712 -0.92 -20.11 4.67
N GLY A 713 -1.98 -20.87 4.39
CA GLY A 713 -3.26 -20.82 5.12
C GLY A 713 -4.09 -19.55 4.91
N ALA A 714 -3.64 -18.60 4.09
CA ALA A 714 -4.38 -17.38 3.79
C ALA A 714 -5.42 -17.66 2.68
N THR A 715 -6.69 -17.78 3.05
CA THR A 715 -7.81 -17.96 2.12
C THR A 715 -9.03 -17.18 2.61
N VAL A 716 -9.99 -16.91 1.72
CA VAL A 716 -11.24 -16.20 2.03
C VAL A 716 -12.04 -16.94 3.11
N GLU A 717 -12.05 -18.29 3.05
CA GLU A 717 -12.75 -19.16 4.00
C GLU A 717 -12.10 -19.14 5.37
N ASN A 718 -10.76 -19.19 5.44
CA ASN A 718 -10.00 -19.15 6.69
C ASN A 718 -10.06 -17.75 7.34
N ALA A 719 -9.96 -16.69 6.54
CA ALA A 719 -10.11 -15.32 7.01
C ALA A 719 -11.50 -15.05 7.59
N ARG A 720 -12.55 -15.52 6.90
CA ARG A 720 -13.92 -15.50 7.40
C ARG A 720 -14.07 -16.28 8.70
N ALA A 721 -13.55 -17.51 8.75
CA ALA A 721 -13.66 -18.37 9.92
C ALA A 721 -12.97 -17.74 11.14
N TYR A 722 -11.73 -17.27 10.99
CA TYR A 722 -11.01 -16.60 12.07
C TYR A 722 -11.74 -15.36 12.57
N ASN A 723 -12.07 -14.43 11.66
CA ASN A 723 -12.63 -13.13 12.06
C ASN A 723 -14.05 -13.25 12.62
N GLN A 724 -14.91 -14.15 12.11
CA GLN A 724 -16.22 -14.36 12.71
C GLN A 724 -16.11 -15.06 14.08
N ASN A 725 -15.34 -16.16 14.17
CA ASN A 725 -15.20 -16.88 15.43
C ASN A 725 -14.56 -16.00 16.51
N LEU A 726 -13.64 -15.10 16.14
CA LEU A 726 -13.07 -14.09 17.05
C LEU A 726 -14.16 -13.17 17.60
N ILE A 727 -15.02 -12.61 16.75
CA ILE A 727 -16.15 -11.74 17.15
C ILE A 727 -17.11 -12.50 18.09
N ASP A 728 -17.48 -13.72 17.73
CA ASP A 728 -18.37 -14.59 18.51
C ASP A 728 -17.76 -15.00 19.88
N HIS A 729 -16.42 -14.93 20.00
CA HIS A 729 -15.67 -15.33 21.19
C HIS A 729 -15.47 -14.21 22.22
N VAL A 730 -15.35 -12.93 21.83
CA VAL A 730 -14.92 -11.88 22.79
C VAL A 730 -15.86 -11.64 23.98
N ALA A 731 -17.13 -12.03 23.89
CA ALA A 731 -18.06 -11.97 25.01
C ALA A 731 -17.74 -12.99 26.13
N GLN A 732 -17.03 -14.07 25.77
CA GLN A 732 -16.70 -15.21 26.63
C GLN A 732 -15.38 -14.98 27.39
N GLY A 733 -14.46 -14.21 26.80
CA GLY A 733 -13.12 -13.99 27.34
C GLY A 733 -12.21 -15.20 27.14
N THR A 734 -11.15 -15.28 27.93
CA THR A 734 -10.14 -16.34 27.85
C THR A 734 -10.17 -17.25 29.09
N PRO A 735 -9.51 -18.42 29.10
CA PRO A 735 -9.47 -19.30 30.27
C PRO A 735 -8.89 -18.63 31.54
N LYS A 736 -7.89 -17.74 31.41
CA LYS A 736 -7.30 -17.03 32.57
C LYS A 736 -8.13 -15.81 33.01
N LYS A 737 -8.85 -15.17 32.07
CA LYS A 737 -9.77 -14.07 32.36
C LYS A 737 -11.08 -14.24 31.55
N PRO A 738 -12.05 -15.00 32.08
CA PRO A 738 -13.37 -15.12 31.50
C PRO A 738 -14.17 -13.83 31.61
N GLY A 739 -15.16 -13.67 30.72
CA GLY A 739 -15.97 -12.47 30.57
C GLY A 739 -15.49 -11.53 29.48
N GLN A 740 -16.33 -10.55 29.13
CA GLN A 740 -16.15 -9.68 27.97
C GLN A 740 -14.76 -9.01 27.91
N MET A 741 -14.08 -9.17 26.77
CA MET A 741 -12.77 -8.55 26.49
C MET A 741 -12.85 -7.65 25.25
N GLU A 742 -12.08 -6.55 25.24
CA GLU A 742 -12.02 -5.64 24.10
C GLU A 742 -10.96 -6.09 23.07
N VAL A 743 -11.37 -6.15 21.79
CA VAL A 743 -10.54 -6.59 20.67
C VAL A 743 -10.79 -5.71 19.44
N TYR A 744 -9.73 -5.37 18.71
CA TYR A 744 -9.78 -4.66 17.43
C TYR A 744 -9.39 -5.60 16.29
N VAL A 745 -10.29 -5.81 15.33
CA VAL A 745 -10.02 -6.61 14.15
C VAL A 745 -9.14 -5.82 13.16
N PHE A 746 -8.01 -6.40 12.77
CA PHE A 746 -7.17 -5.88 11.70
C PHE A 746 -7.55 -6.58 10.38
N ALA A 747 -8.10 -5.90 9.38
CA ALA A 747 -8.42 -4.46 9.29
C ALA A 747 -9.69 -4.19 8.47
N MET A 748 -10.16 -2.94 8.46
CA MET A 748 -11.37 -2.58 7.71
C MET A 748 -11.26 -2.85 6.21
N PHE A 749 -10.10 -2.55 5.60
CA PHE A 749 -9.90 -2.60 4.14
C PHE A 749 -8.64 -3.37 3.72
N ASN A 750 -8.70 -3.96 2.52
CA ASN A 750 -7.53 -4.51 1.83
C ASN A 750 -6.55 -3.39 1.37
N GLU A 751 -5.51 -3.16 2.15
CA GLU A 751 -4.49 -2.10 1.95
C GLU A 751 -3.51 -2.42 0.80
N ASN A 752 -3.92 -2.22 -0.45
CA ASN A 752 -3.11 -2.56 -1.63
C ASN A 752 -1.74 -1.84 -1.71
N ARG A 753 -1.58 -0.66 -1.07
CA ARG A 753 -0.32 0.11 -1.06
C ARG A 753 0.68 -0.31 0.02
N LYS A 754 0.27 -1.10 1.02
CA LYS A 754 1.16 -1.53 2.13
C LYS A 754 2.43 -2.22 1.57
N GLU A 755 3.60 -1.87 2.08
CA GLU A 755 4.88 -2.49 1.68
C GLU A 755 5.28 -3.53 2.72
N GLY A 756 5.50 -4.79 2.31
CA GLY A 756 5.75 -5.89 3.24
C GLY A 756 5.53 -7.27 2.60
N ASP A 757 5.09 -8.21 3.41
CA ASP A 757 4.57 -9.52 3.00
C ASP A 757 3.31 -9.34 2.12
N ALA A 758 3.06 -10.28 1.19
CA ALA A 758 1.88 -10.23 0.32
C ALA A 758 0.56 -10.37 1.10
N THR A 759 0.59 -11.07 2.24
CA THR A 759 -0.54 -11.25 3.15
C THR A 759 -0.98 -9.95 3.83
N GLU A 760 -0.07 -9.01 4.10
CA GLU A 760 -0.39 -7.75 4.79
C GLU A 760 -1.41 -6.88 4.03
N LYS A 761 -1.53 -7.08 2.72
CA LYS A 761 -2.50 -6.40 1.84
C LYS A 761 -3.90 -7.02 1.87
N LYS A 762 -4.07 -8.13 2.61
CA LYS A 762 -5.19 -9.08 2.49
C LYS A 762 -5.94 -9.33 3.81
N PHE A 763 -5.67 -8.53 4.85
CA PHE A 763 -6.36 -8.59 6.13
C PHE A 763 -7.73 -7.85 6.13
N GLY A 764 -8.16 -7.31 4.99
CA GLY A 764 -9.40 -6.53 4.91
C GLY A 764 -10.65 -7.37 5.16
N LEU A 765 -11.58 -6.82 5.95
CA LEU A 765 -12.98 -7.23 6.00
C LEU A 765 -13.73 -6.78 4.73
N PHE A 766 -13.38 -5.61 4.20
CA PHE A 766 -13.96 -5.02 3.00
C PHE A 766 -12.89 -4.72 1.93
N ASN A 767 -13.33 -4.63 0.67
CA ASN A 767 -12.56 -4.07 -0.44
C ASN A 767 -12.73 -2.54 -0.48
N PRO A 768 -11.84 -1.80 -1.20
CA PRO A 768 -11.93 -0.34 -1.31
C PRO A 768 -13.27 0.20 -1.83
N ASP A 769 -14.02 -0.60 -2.60
CA ASP A 769 -15.36 -0.28 -3.11
C ASP A 769 -16.50 -0.47 -2.09
N LYS A 770 -16.17 -0.80 -0.83
CA LYS A 770 -17.08 -1.15 0.28
C LYS A 770 -17.78 -2.51 0.14
N THR A 771 -17.43 -3.34 -0.83
CA THR A 771 -17.91 -4.74 -0.86
C THR A 771 -17.22 -5.57 0.24
N PRO A 772 -17.93 -6.47 0.94
CA PRO A 772 -17.29 -7.38 1.90
C PRO A 772 -16.41 -8.40 1.17
N VAL A 773 -15.24 -8.70 1.71
CA VAL A 773 -14.34 -9.76 1.20
C VAL A 773 -14.93 -11.14 1.47
N TYR A 774 -15.69 -11.26 2.56
CA TYR A 774 -16.47 -12.43 2.96
C TYR A 774 -17.63 -12.00 3.88
N PRO A 775 -18.73 -12.77 3.98
CA PRO A 775 -19.81 -12.48 4.93
C PRO A 775 -19.33 -12.50 6.38
N ILE A 776 -19.49 -11.38 7.07
CA ILE A 776 -19.09 -11.10 8.45
C ILE A 776 -20.24 -10.39 9.19
N THR A 777 -20.39 -10.63 10.49
CA THR A 777 -21.41 -10.03 11.38
C THR A 777 -20.80 -9.63 12.72
N PHE A 778 -21.30 -8.52 13.30
CA PHE A 778 -20.84 -7.87 14.54
C PHE A 778 -21.96 -7.74 15.59
#